data_AF-A0A2W6YQ94-F1
#
_entry.id   AF-A0A2W6YQ94-F1
#
_cell.length_a   1.000
_cell.length_b   1.000
_cell.length_c   1.000
_cell.angle_alpha   90.00
_cell.angle_beta   90.00
_cell.angle_gamma   90.00
#
_symmetry.space_group_name_H-M   'P 1'
#
loop_
_entity.id
_entity.type
_entity.pdbx_description
1 polymer ?
#
loop_
_entity_poly.entity_id
_entity_poly.type
_entity_poly.pdbx_seq_one_letter_code
_entity_poly.pdbx_strand_id
1 'polypeptide(L)'
;MLLVTVGTEQYQFNALMHWIELLVKYQLIDEEIIVQYGASTYLPDGARAYRKLNESDFLKFVDRATLIISHCDEVIAQFLEDKDTPYVLVPRLQRFREYIDNHQMEVADDFERRGIAIARSPGDLVKFIKLQQTSRVSPKVDETQLCEYLQERYQPQKLMLVCSGGGYFRYMLSLKDFWQTCSDRLWVSVRSPITEEIIEDPIKYWGYVPIKDNPINFIRNCILAVKVVSQHKPDVVISTGSGFSLPYLILAKWFCGSKIVYIESKTRFQNVGLPAWLLMKSQLLDLIVVRSEAIAALHPKAVYIPVSDKDSQLRHSRDYKQASVVTFEQVAFIFCPENLNFSTARQFFNDFQSICNPDEYYPKIIIDMSHTTVIDSAGLGVLTNCLRISTLNKTELILWSVGEAMRELIGLSSLSNLFVMEHESNTFRFAESIQKTKVSNITPFNLFLFRLQRHLLQTPVLRIFYPVLKFIFPWIDVDPSVPVHPSVRNPIKRLIDIVGALIGLSFTAILFVPIAIAITLESEGGILFGQIRCGLLSKPFRIWKFRSMVKNAEQLKKKVTNQIDASSQSDDADIEANDKFFKNADDPRVTATGRFLRKTSLDEFPQFWNVLIGDMSLVGTRPPTFNEINSYELEIEYHDERYTEWNRLDVRPGITGLWQVNGRSNVRTFAEVVNYDIEYRKNWSVWYDLKLIVKTVIVLFDKRNKAV
;
A
#
# COMPACT_ATOMS: atom_id res chain seq x y z
N MET A 1 22.22 -12.67 -17.87
CA MET A 1 22.05 -11.35 -18.49
C MET A 1 20.57 -11.06 -18.44
N LEU A 2 20.22 -9.93 -17.83
CA LEU A 2 18.83 -9.52 -17.65
C LEU A 2 18.46 -8.50 -18.72
N LEU A 3 17.37 -8.77 -19.44
CA LEU A 3 16.84 -7.88 -20.47
C LEU A 3 15.63 -7.11 -19.91
N VAL A 4 15.75 -5.78 -19.81
CA VAL A 4 14.64 -4.88 -19.48
C VAL A 4 14.12 -4.25 -20.77
N THR A 5 12.84 -4.39 -21.09
CA THR A 5 12.26 -3.75 -22.27
C THR A 5 10.95 -3.02 -21.99
N VAL A 6 10.94 -1.73 -22.26
CA VAL A 6 9.70 -0.92 -22.30
C VAL A 6 9.26 -0.62 -23.73
N GLY A 7 9.75 -1.39 -24.70
CA GLY A 7 9.46 -1.23 -26.12
C GLY A 7 9.84 0.14 -26.69
N THR A 8 9.20 0.53 -27.79
CA THR A 8 9.28 1.87 -28.39
C THR A 8 8.11 2.77 -27.97
N GLU A 9 7.64 2.59 -26.74
CA GLU A 9 6.50 3.31 -26.19
C GLU A 9 6.71 4.84 -26.25
N GLN A 10 5.63 5.56 -26.59
CA GLN A 10 5.64 7.03 -26.68
C GLN A 10 5.67 7.69 -25.29
N TYR A 11 5.19 7.00 -24.27
CA TYR A 11 5.08 7.51 -22.91
C TYR A 11 6.26 7.05 -22.05
N GLN A 12 6.72 7.91 -21.14
CA GLN A 12 7.79 7.59 -20.20
C GLN A 12 7.40 6.44 -19.26
N PHE A 13 8.33 5.53 -18.96
CA PHE A 13 8.19 4.47 -17.95
C PHE A 13 9.39 4.55 -17.02
N ASN A 14 9.44 5.61 -16.22
CA ASN A 14 10.58 5.86 -15.33
C ASN A 14 10.53 5.01 -14.07
N ALA A 15 9.34 4.58 -13.60
CA ALA A 15 9.22 3.79 -12.37
C ALA A 15 10.02 2.48 -12.47
N LEU A 16 9.85 1.74 -13.57
CA LEU A 16 10.62 0.52 -13.82
C LEU A 16 12.13 0.79 -13.84
N MET A 17 12.58 1.89 -14.44
CA MET A 17 14.00 2.23 -14.49
C MET A 17 14.57 2.48 -13.08
N HIS A 18 13.82 3.17 -12.22
CA HIS A 18 14.21 3.36 -10.81
C HIS A 18 14.22 2.04 -10.03
N TRP A 19 13.29 1.12 -10.32
CA TRP A 19 13.29 -0.19 -9.65
C TRP A 19 14.55 -0.97 -10.01
N ILE A 20 14.91 -1.03 -11.29
CA ILE A 20 16.12 -1.71 -11.74
C ILE A 20 17.36 -1.10 -11.07
N GLU A 21 17.45 0.23 -10.99
CA GLU A 21 18.53 0.89 -10.28
C GLU A 21 18.57 0.56 -8.79
N LEU A 22 17.42 0.52 -8.10
CA LEU A 22 17.37 0.08 -6.71
C LEU A 22 17.92 -1.33 -6.55
N LEU A 23 17.51 -2.25 -7.43
CA LEU A 23 17.99 -3.64 -7.37
C LEU A 23 19.52 -3.71 -7.59
N VAL A 24 20.09 -2.88 -8.46
CA VAL A 24 21.55 -2.77 -8.67
C VAL A 24 22.25 -2.14 -7.46
N LYS A 25 21.75 -0.99 -6.98
CA LYS A 25 22.28 -0.25 -5.82
C LYS A 25 22.41 -1.14 -4.58
N TYR A 26 21.47 -2.07 -4.42
CA TYR A 26 21.39 -2.96 -3.28
C TYR A 26 21.92 -4.38 -3.56
N GLN A 27 22.63 -4.60 -4.67
CA GLN A 27 23.28 -5.88 -5.01
C GLN A 27 22.30 -7.06 -4.98
N LEU A 28 21.07 -6.83 -5.45
CA LEU A 28 20.05 -7.88 -5.59
C LEU A 28 20.08 -8.53 -6.98
N ILE A 29 20.84 -7.94 -7.91
CA ILE A 29 21.11 -8.45 -9.26
C ILE A 29 22.61 -8.29 -9.53
N ASP A 30 23.28 -9.41 -9.86
CA ASP A 30 24.71 -9.43 -10.20
C ASP A 30 24.98 -9.67 -11.70
N GLU A 31 23.93 -9.70 -12.51
CA GLU A 31 24.02 -9.98 -13.94
C GLU A 31 24.17 -8.70 -14.79
N GLU A 32 24.74 -8.83 -15.98
CA GLU A 32 24.71 -7.76 -16.99
C GLU A 32 23.26 -7.35 -17.31
N ILE A 33 22.95 -6.06 -17.19
CA ILE A 33 21.63 -5.49 -17.47
C ILE A 33 21.64 -4.78 -18.82
N ILE A 34 20.75 -5.21 -19.70
CA ILE A 34 20.49 -4.59 -21.00
C ILE A 34 19.11 -3.94 -20.96
N VAL A 35 19.03 -2.65 -21.26
CA VAL A 35 17.77 -1.89 -21.24
C VAL A 35 17.41 -1.44 -22.65
N GLN A 36 16.29 -1.91 -23.18
CA GLN A 36 15.64 -1.31 -24.34
C GLN A 36 14.58 -0.32 -23.86
N TYR A 37 14.70 0.95 -24.25
CA TYR A 37 13.79 2.00 -23.80
C TYR A 37 13.26 2.86 -24.94
N GLY A 38 12.02 3.35 -24.82
CA GLY A 38 11.41 4.28 -25.76
C GLY A 38 11.61 5.73 -25.34
N ALA A 39 10.59 6.29 -24.66
CA ALA A 39 10.55 7.68 -24.24
C ALA A 39 11.09 7.96 -22.83
N SER A 40 11.49 6.94 -22.05
CA SER A 40 11.99 7.13 -20.68
C SER A 40 13.16 8.11 -20.63
N THR A 41 13.13 9.02 -19.65
CA THR A 41 14.14 10.06 -19.44
C THR A 41 15.18 9.67 -18.40
N TYR A 42 14.93 8.58 -17.69
CA TYR A 42 15.79 8.02 -16.67
C TYR A 42 16.29 6.65 -17.10
N LEU A 43 17.57 6.36 -16.85
CA LEU A 43 18.18 5.07 -17.16
C LEU A 43 18.99 4.60 -15.94
N PRO A 44 18.95 3.30 -15.60
CA PRO A 44 19.69 2.78 -14.45
C PRO A 44 21.19 2.91 -14.66
N ASP A 45 21.91 3.33 -13.61
CA ASP A 45 23.37 3.35 -13.62
C ASP A 45 23.95 1.93 -13.80
N GLY A 46 24.97 1.81 -14.65
CA GLY A 46 25.62 0.54 -14.97
C GLY A 46 24.90 -0.34 -16.01
N ALA A 47 23.70 0.04 -16.47
CA ALA A 47 22.97 -0.70 -17.50
C ALA A 47 23.37 -0.29 -18.93
N ARG A 48 23.45 -1.27 -19.85
CA ARG A 48 23.64 -1.00 -21.28
C ARG A 48 22.31 -0.66 -21.93
N ALA A 49 22.11 0.63 -22.23
CA ALA A 49 20.82 1.13 -22.71
C ALA A 49 20.79 1.38 -24.23
N TYR A 50 19.72 0.90 -24.88
CA TYR A 50 19.44 1.06 -26.30
C TYR A 50 18.07 1.71 -26.51
N ARG A 51 18.04 2.88 -27.13
CA ARG A 51 16.78 3.61 -27.40
C ARG A 51 15.89 2.93 -28.44
N LYS A 52 16.50 2.17 -29.35
CA LYS A 52 15.79 1.37 -30.33
C LYS A 52 16.69 0.22 -30.74
N LEU A 53 16.14 -0.99 -30.73
CA LEU A 53 16.81 -2.18 -31.24
C LEU A 53 16.13 -2.61 -32.53
N ASN A 54 16.93 -3.06 -33.48
CA ASN A 54 16.42 -3.75 -34.66
C ASN A 54 15.91 -5.12 -34.22
N GLU A 55 14.89 -5.63 -34.90
CA GLU A 55 14.21 -6.88 -34.53
C GLU A 55 15.19 -8.06 -34.41
N SER A 56 16.14 -8.17 -35.33
CA SER A 56 17.19 -9.21 -35.31
C SER A 56 18.07 -9.16 -34.07
N ASP A 57 18.40 -7.96 -33.57
CA ASP A 57 19.27 -7.81 -32.41
C ASP A 57 18.48 -7.94 -31.11
N PHE A 58 17.22 -7.50 -31.10
CA PHE A 58 16.30 -7.75 -30.01
C PHE A 58 16.10 -9.26 -29.79
N LEU A 59 15.87 -10.03 -30.86
CA LEU A 59 15.74 -11.48 -30.79
C LEU A 59 16.99 -12.16 -30.22
N LYS A 60 18.19 -11.74 -30.65
CA LYS A 60 19.45 -12.24 -30.07
C LYS A 60 19.56 -11.98 -28.57
N PHE A 61 19.06 -10.84 -28.08
CA PHE A 61 19.05 -10.56 -26.65
C PHE A 61 18.00 -11.39 -25.92
N VAL A 62 16.79 -11.52 -26.47
CA VAL A 62 15.72 -12.37 -25.91
C VAL A 62 16.19 -13.82 -25.73
N ASP A 63 16.87 -14.37 -26.74
CA ASP A 63 17.35 -15.76 -26.72
C ASP A 63 18.58 -15.95 -25.79
N ARG A 64 19.29 -14.87 -25.45
CA ARG A 64 20.44 -14.89 -24.50
C ARG A 64 20.04 -14.52 -23.07
N ALA A 65 18.85 -13.97 -22.86
CA ALA A 65 18.41 -13.48 -21.57
C ALA A 65 18.11 -14.64 -20.63
N THR A 66 18.55 -14.51 -19.38
CA THR A 66 18.14 -15.41 -18.28
C THR A 66 16.76 -15.05 -17.75
N LEU A 67 16.42 -13.75 -17.82
CA LEU A 67 15.14 -13.19 -17.45
C LEU A 67 14.84 -11.95 -18.29
N ILE A 68 13.57 -11.83 -18.70
CA ILE A 68 13.05 -10.66 -19.40
C ILE A 68 12.09 -9.92 -18.47
N ILE A 69 12.40 -8.66 -18.16
CA ILE A 69 11.47 -7.75 -17.47
C ILE A 69 10.88 -6.82 -18.50
N SER A 70 9.60 -6.98 -18.79
CA SER A 70 8.92 -6.18 -19.81
C SER A 70 7.83 -5.31 -19.21
N HIS A 71 7.56 -4.17 -19.84
CA HIS A 71 6.28 -3.51 -19.61
C HIS A 71 5.12 -4.45 -19.96
N CYS A 72 4.03 -4.33 -19.19
CA CYS A 72 2.82 -5.09 -19.41
C CYS A 72 2.08 -4.53 -20.63
N ASP A 73 2.38 -5.10 -21.79
CA ASP A 73 1.70 -4.85 -23.05
C ASP A 73 1.26 -6.19 -23.66
N GLU A 74 0.11 -6.18 -24.32
CA GLU A 74 -0.48 -7.37 -24.90
C GLU A 74 0.40 -7.95 -26.02
N VAL A 75 0.99 -7.10 -26.87
CA VAL A 75 1.79 -7.54 -28.02
C VAL A 75 3.07 -8.20 -27.53
N ILE A 76 3.73 -7.60 -26.53
CA ILE A 76 4.94 -8.20 -25.95
C ILE A 76 4.62 -9.46 -25.16
N ALA A 77 3.55 -9.50 -24.37
CA ALA A 77 3.16 -10.71 -23.65
C ALA A 77 2.95 -11.88 -24.60
N GLN A 78 2.20 -11.69 -25.69
CA GLN A 78 2.00 -12.72 -26.71
C GLN A 78 3.29 -13.09 -27.47
N PHE A 79 4.23 -12.14 -27.62
CA PHE A 79 5.53 -12.44 -28.20
C PHE A 79 6.38 -13.33 -27.28
N LEU A 80 6.36 -13.05 -25.97
CA LEU A 80 7.11 -13.80 -24.97
C LEU A 80 6.48 -15.17 -24.67
N GLU A 81 5.17 -15.34 -24.89
CA GLU A 81 4.49 -16.65 -24.78
C GLU A 81 5.07 -17.72 -25.72
N ASP A 82 5.62 -17.33 -26.88
CA ASP A 82 6.24 -18.26 -27.84
C ASP A 82 7.73 -18.52 -27.56
N LYS A 83 8.26 -17.94 -26.47
CA LYS A 83 9.67 -18.04 -26.10
C LYS A 83 9.80 -18.87 -24.83
N ASP A 84 10.81 -19.74 -24.80
CA ASP A 84 11.15 -20.52 -23.61
C ASP A 84 11.82 -19.68 -22.50
N THR A 85 12.09 -18.39 -22.78
CA THR A 85 12.77 -17.49 -21.86
C THR A 85 11.81 -17.00 -20.75
N PRO A 86 12.16 -17.20 -19.47
CA PRO A 86 11.49 -16.58 -18.33
C PRO A 86 11.19 -15.09 -18.50
N TYR A 87 9.97 -14.67 -18.17
CA TYR A 87 9.62 -13.26 -18.16
C TYR A 87 8.74 -12.85 -16.97
N VAL A 88 8.80 -11.55 -16.66
CA VAL A 88 7.97 -10.83 -15.69
C VAL A 88 7.42 -9.59 -16.38
N LEU A 89 6.12 -9.35 -16.23
CA LEU A 89 5.46 -8.17 -16.79
C LEU A 89 5.24 -7.11 -15.70
N VAL A 90 5.44 -5.85 -16.08
CA VAL A 90 5.35 -4.70 -15.17
C VAL A 90 4.32 -3.71 -15.72
N PRO A 91 3.14 -3.57 -15.10
CA PRO A 91 2.15 -2.58 -15.51
C PRO A 91 2.59 -1.18 -15.09
N ARG A 92 2.15 -0.17 -15.83
CA ARG A 92 2.26 1.21 -15.37
C ARG A 92 1.25 1.45 -14.27
N LEU A 93 1.65 2.18 -13.25
CA LEU A 93 0.80 2.40 -12.08
C LEU A 93 0.59 3.90 -11.83
N GLN A 94 -0.65 4.26 -11.50
CA GLN A 94 -1.06 5.65 -11.38
C GLN A 94 -0.34 6.35 -10.23
N ARG A 95 0.01 5.56 -9.20
CA ARG A 95 0.81 5.98 -8.05
C ARG A 95 2.21 6.49 -8.41
N PHE A 96 2.67 6.30 -9.66
CA PHE A 96 3.95 6.82 -10.15
C PHE A 96 3.81 7.97 -11.17
N ARG A 97 2.59 8.49 -11.41
CA ARG A 97 2.24 9.46 -12.48
C ARG A 97 2.57 8.99 -13.89
N GLU A 98 2.55 7.69 -14.12
CA GLU A 98 2.73 7.17 -15.46
C GLU A 98 1.40 7.25 -16.22
N TYR A 99 1.48 7.48 -17.53
CA TYR A 99 0.30 7.39 -18.38
C TYR A 99 -0.21 5.95 -18.36
N ILE A 100 -1.42 5.73 -17.88
CA ILE A 100 -2.09 4.43 -17.90
C ILE A 100 -3.16 4.49 -18.98
N ASP A 101 -3.08 3.55 -19.92
CA ASP A 101 -4.25 3.22 -20.72
C ASP A 101 -5.21 2.39 -19.84
N ASN A 102 -6.49 2.74 -19.83
CA ASN A 102 -7.53 2.05 -19.04
C ASN A 102 -7.50 0.52 -19.24
N HIS A 103 -7.01 0.05 -20.38
CA HIS A 103 -6.88 -1.37 -20.70
C HIS A 103 -5.70 -2.08 -20.05
N GLN A 104 -4.62 -1.38 -19.70
CA GLN A 104 -3.36 -2.01 -19.28
C GLN A 104 -3.48 -2.72 -17.92
N MET A 105 -4.24 -2.16 -16.98
CA MET A 105 -4.49 -2.79 -15.69
C MET A 105 -5.41 -4.01 -15.82
N GLU A 106 -6.40 -3.95 -16.72
CA GLU A 106 -7.27 -5.11 -17.02
C GLU A 106 -6.45 -6.28 -17.59
N VAL A 107 -5.51 -5.99 -18.50
CA VAL A 107 -4.56 -6.97 -19.08
C VAL A 107 -3.69 -7.59 -17.99
N ALA A 108 -3.12 -6.76 -17.10
CA ALA A 108 -2.25 -7.23 -16.02
C ALA A 108 -3.01 -8.17 -15.07
N ASP A 109 -4.24 -7.80 -14.69
CA ASP A 109 -5.05 -8.61 -13.78
C ASP A 109 -5.47 -9.96 -14.41
N ASP A 110 -5.73 -10.01 -15.72
CA ASP A 110 -6.01 -11.26 -16.43
C ASP A 110 -4.77 -12.15 -16.53
N PHE A 111 -3.64 -11.57 -16.94
CA PHE A 111 -2.37 -12.28 -17.01
C PHE A 111 -2.02 -12.89 -15.66
N GLU A 112 -2.20 -12.15 -14.57
CA GLU A 112 -2.02 -12.68 -13.22
C GLU A 112 -2.97 -13.85 -12.92
N ARG A 113 -4.26 -13.78 -13.29
CA ARG A 113 -5.21 -14.90 -13.14
C ARG A 113 -4.79 -16.13 -13.93
N ARG A 114 -4.15 -15.94 -15.09
CA ARG A 114 -3.59 -17.02 -15.93
C ARG A 114 -2.26 -17.56 -15.38
N GLY A 115 -1.77 -17.04 -14.26
CA GLY A 115 -0.51 -17.45 -13.62
C GLY A 115 0.73 -16.80 -14.22
N ILE A 116 0.57 -15.68 -14.95
CA ILE A 116 1.68 -14.89 -15.44
C ILE A 116 2.24 -14.02 -14.29
N ALA A 117 3.57 -13.94 -14.17
CA ALA A 117 4.22 -13.14 -13.13
C ALA A 117 4.07 -11.65 -13.44
N ILE A 118 3.29 -10.95 -12.60
CA ILE A 118 3.05 -9.51 -12.67
C ILE A 118 3.71 -8.81 -11.48
N ALA A 119 4.72 -7.97 -11.72
CA ALA A 119 5.38 -7.20 -10.68
C ALA A 119 4.79 -5.79 -10.58
N ARG A 120 4.24 -5.43 -9.42
CA ARG A 120 3.66 -4.10 -9.15
C ARG A 120 4.57 -3.24 -8.27
N SER A 121 5.67 -3.78 -7.76
CA SER A 121 6.65 -3.11 -6.91
C SER A 121 8.07 -3.65 -7.16
N PRO A 122 9.12 -2.94 -6.71
CA PRO A 122 10.49 -3.49 -6.72
C PRO A 122 10.61 -4.76 -5.87
N GLY A 123 9.85 -4.89 -4.78
CA GLY A 123 9.80 -6.11 -3.97
C GLY A 123 9.25 -7.31 -4.73
N ASP A 124 8.23 -7.12 -5.58
CA ASP A 124 7.72 -8.18 -6.45
C ASP A 124 8.78 -8.65 -7.45
N LEU A 125 9.60 -7.73 -7.99
CA LEU A 125 10.72 -8.11 -8.86
C LEU A 125 11.75 -8.97 -8.11
N VAL A 126 12.16 -8.56 -6.91
CA VAL A 126 13.09 -9.34 -6.06
C VAL A 126 12.56 -10.76 -5.85
N LYS A 127 11.27 -10.89 -5.56
CA LYS A 127 10.59 -12.16 -5.37
C LYS A 127 10.62 -13.04 -6.61
N PHE A 128 10.24 -12.51 -7.78
CA PHE A 128 10.21 -13.29 -9.01
C PHE A 128 11.61 -13.66 -9.51
N ILE A 129 12.59 -12.76 -9.33
CA ILE A 129 14.00 -13.02 -9.67
C ILE A 129 14.53 -14.18 -8.82
N LYS A 130 14.32 -14.16 -7.49
CA LYS A 130 14.92 -15.15 -6.60
C LYS A 130 14.19 -16.49 -6.60
N LEU A 131 12.86 -16.49 -6.54
CA LEU A 131 12.09 -17.74 -6.46
C LEU A 131 12.08 -18.52 -7.78
N GLN A 132 12.71 -17.99 -8.84
CA GLN A 132 12.61 -18.48 -10.22
C GLN A 132 11.15 -18.72 -10.64
N GLN A 133 10.21 -18.02 -9.98
CA GLN A 133 8.77 -18.07 -10.22
C GLN A 133 8.45 -17.16 -11.40
N THR A 134 8.97 -17.56 -12.55
CA THR A 134 8.80 -16.88 -13.82
C THR A 134 7.89 -17.74 -14.69
N SER A 135 7.07 -17.08 -15.50
CA SER A 135 6.14 -17.77 -16.38
C SER A 135 6.93 -18.55 -17.42
N ARG A 136 7.08 -19.86 -17.22
CA ARG A 136 7.83 -20.72 -18.16
C ARG A 136 7.01 -21.07 -19.40
N VAL A 137 5.68 -21.21 -19.27
CA VAL A 137 4.75 -21.52 -20.38
C VAL A 137 3.33 -21.07 -19.96
N SER A 138 2.71 -20.15 -20.71
CA SER A 138 1.24 -20.00 -20.69
C SER A 138 0.65 -21.17 -21.50
N PRO A 139 -0.44 -21.82 -21.07
CA PRO A 139 -1.11 -22.81 -21.91
C PRO A 139 -1.44 -22.17 -23.27
N LYS A 140 -1.10 -22.86 -24.36
CA LYS A 140 -1.51 -22.46 -25.72
C LYS A 140 -3.02 -22.37 -25.73
N VAL A 141 -3.56 -21.20 -26.06
CA VAL A 141 -4.99 -20.97 -26.10
C VAL A 141 -5.63 -21.85 -27.17
N ASP A 142 -6.47 -22.79 -26.73
CA ASP A 142 -7.25 -23.67 -27.62
C ASP A 142 -8.49 -22.91 -28.13
N GLU A 143 -8.53 -22.66 -29.44
CA GLU A 143 -9.61 -21.95 -30.14
C GLU A 143 -10.62 -22.89 -30.81
N THR A 144 -10.55 -24.20 -30.53
CA THR A 144 -11.41 -25.21 -31.19
C THR A 144 -12.89 -24.84 -31.11
N GLN A 145 -13.39 -24.42 -29.94
CA GLN A 145 -14.79 -24.02 -29.77
C GLN A 145 -15.21 -22.83 -30.62
N LEU A 146 -14.31 -21.84 -30.78
CA LEU A 146 -14.60 -20.68 -31.63
C LEU A 146 -14.60 -21.10 -33.11
N CYS A 147 -13.65 -21.93 -33.52
CA CYS A 147 -13.59 -22.46 -34.88
C CYS A 147 -14.86 -23.26 -35.21
N GLU A 148 -15.29 -24.18 -34.35
CA GLU A 148 -16.53 -24.96 -34.51
C GLU A 148 -17.75 -24.04 -34.62
N TYR A 149 -17.89 -23.07 -33.71
CA TYR A 149 -18.99 -22.11 -33.72
C TYR A 149 -19.04 -21.28 -35.03
N LEU A 150 -17.88 -20.87 -35.55
CA LEU A 150 -17.81 -20.14 -36.82
C LEU A 150 -18.16 -21.05 -38.01
N GLN A 151 -17.70 -22.30 -38.02
CA GLN A 151 -17.98 -23.29 -39.08
C GLN A 151 -19.48 -23.63 -39.16
N GLU A 152 -20.16 -23.77 -38.02
CA GLU A 152 -21.60 -24.04 -37.98
C GLU A 152 -22.42 -22.87 -38.53
N ARG A 153 -21.97 -21.63 -38.30
CA ARG A 153 -22.74 -20.42 -38.61
C ARG A 153 -22.43 -19.84 -39.98
N TYR A 154 -21.22 -20.02 -40.48
CA TYR A 154 -20.75 -19.43 -41.73
C TYR A 154 -20.02 -20.45 -42.60
N GLN A 155 -20.50 -20.61 -43.83
CA GLN A 155 -19.83 -21.36 -44.88
C GLN A 155 -19.56 -20.42 -46.07
N PRO A 156 -18.59 -19.49 -45.94
CA PRO A 156 -18.30 -18.52 -47.00
C PRO A 156 -17.75 -19.21 -48.24
N GLN A 157 -18.23 -18.79 -49.42
CA GLN A 157 -17.51 -19.09 -50.67
C GLN A 157 -16.31 -18.18 -50.78
N LYS A 158 -16.44 -16.89 -50.40
CA LYS A 158 -15.37 -15.89 -50.37
C LYS A 158 -15.15 -15.33 -48.98
N LEU A 159 -13.99 -15.59 -48.41
CA LEU A 159 -13.63 -15.14 -47.06
C LEU A 159 -12.56 -14.05 -47.10
N MET A 160 -12.82 -12.93 -46.44
CA MET A 160 -11.85 -11.86 -46.24
C MET A 160 -11.38 -11.82 -44.79
N LEU A 161 -10.06 -11.92 -44.58
CA LEU A 161 -9.42 -11.84 -43.27
C LEU A 161 -8.71 -10.50 -43.14
N VAL A 162 -9.10 -9.69 -42.14
CA VAL A 162 -8.59 -8.33 -41.95
C VAL A 162 -8.10 -8.13 -40.52
N CYS A 163 -6.79 -7.97 -40.37
CA CYS A 163 -6.15 -7.70 -39.08
C CYS A 163 -4.94 -6.77 -39.27
N SER A 164 -4.47 -6.15 -38.18
CA SER A 164 -3.14 -5.54 -38.20
C SER A 164 -2.07 -6.61 -37.96
N GLY A 165 -0.79 -6.25 -38.02
CA GLY A 165 0.30 -7.13 -37.59
C GLY A 165 0.31 -7.39 -36.07
N GLY A 166 1.35 -8.09 -35.61
CA GLY A 166 1.56 -8.39 -34.18
C GLY A 166 0.50 -9.34 -33.63
N GLY A 167 0.00 -9.04 -32.42
CA GLY A 167 -0.92 -9.90 -31.70
C GLY A 167 -2.25 -10.18 -32.41
N TYR A 168 -2.81 -9.16 -33.08
CA TYR A 168 -4.03 -9.30 -33.87
C TYR A 168 -3.89 -10.31 -35.03
N PHE A 169 -2.71 -10.36 -35.66
CA PHE A 169 -2.41 -11.33 -36.72
C PHE A 169 -2.24 -12.73 -36.14
N ARG A 170 -1.52 -12.86 -35.02
CA ARG A 170 -1.36 -14.16 -34.32
C ARG A 170 -2.70 -14.73 -33.88
N TYR A 171 -3.60 -13.88 -33.38
CA TYR A 171 -4.95 -14.31 -33.04
C TYR A 171 -5.76 -14.75 -34.27
N MET A 172 -5.55 -14.12 -35.44
CA MET A 172 -6.17 -14.60 -36.68
C MET A 172 -5.61 -15.98 -37.08
N LEU A 173 -4.32 -16.24 -36.85
CA LEU A 173 -3.71 -17.53 -37.12
C LEU A 173 -4.23 -18.65 -36.21
N SER A 174 -4.63 -18.36 -34.97
CA SER A 174 -5.24 -19.40 -34.12
C SER A 174 -6.62 -19.83 -34.61
N LEU A 175 -7.22 -19.13 -35.58
CA LEU A 175 -8.47 -19.51 -36.25
C LEU A 175 -8.25 -20.34 -37.51
N LYS A 176 -7.05 -20.92 -37.68
CA LYS A 176 -6.64 -21.68 -38.87
C LYS A 176 -7.61 -22.76 -39.25
N ASP A 177 -8.10 -23.51 -38.27
CA ASP A 177 -9.03 -24.62 -38.51
C ASP A 177 -10.36 -24.14 -39.09
N PHE A 178 -10.77 -22.89 -38.85
CA PHE A 178 -11.92 -22.28 -39.52
C PHE A 178 -11.55 -21.82 -40.94
N TRP A 179 -10.59 -20.92 -41.10
CA TRP A 179 -10.40 -20.26 -42.39
C TRP A 179 -9.74 -21.13 -43.46
N GLN A 180 -9.07 -22.22 -43.11
CA GLN A 180 -8.56 -23.20 -44.08
C GLN A 180 -9.66 -23.99 -44.79
N THR A 181 -10.87 -24.03 -44.24
CA THR A 181 -12.02 -24.68 -44.89
C THR A 181 -12.48 -23.93 -46.16
N CYS A 182 -12.06 -22.67 -46.33
CA CYS A 182 -12.40 -21.82 -47.47
C CYS A 182 -11.21 -21.68 -48.43
N SER A 183 -11.39 -22.06 -49.69
CA SER A 183 -10.34 -22.02 -50.71
C SER A 183 -10.17 -20.64 -51.35
N ASP A 184 -11.25 -19.88 -51.55
CA ASP A 184 -11.22 -18.51 -52.07
C ASP A 184 -11.13 -17.51 -50.90
N ARG A 185 -9.88 -17.30 -50.46
CA ARG A 185 -9.55 -16.48 -49.30
C ARG A 185 -8.65 -15.31 -49.64
N LEU A 186 -8.95 -14.17 -49.03
CA LEU A 186 -8.32 -12.87 -49.25
C LEU A 186 -7.77 -12.33 -47.93
N TRP A 187 -6.49 -11.95 -47.92
CA TRP A 187 -5.85 -11.33 -46.77
C TRP A 187 -5.67 -9.82 -46.93
N VAL A 188 -5.94 -9.10 -45.85
CA VAL A 188 -5.53 -7.71 -45.69
C VAL A 188 -4.85 -7.55 -44.35
N SER A 189 -3.55 -7.24 -44.39
CA SER A 189 -2.74 -7.03 -43.18
C SER A 189 -1.70 -5.93 -43.36
N VAL A 190 -0.93 -5.66 -42.31
CA VAL A 190 0.22 -4.75 -42.34
C VAL A 190 1.47 -5.54 -42.72
N ARG A 191 2.27 -5.00 -43.63
CA ARG A 191 3.51 -5.65 -44.09
C ARG A 191 4.55 -5.70 -42.98
N SER A 192 4.92 -6.91 -42.57
CA SER A 192 6.06 -7.23 -41.70
C SER A 192 6.70 -8.55 -42.16
N PRO A 193 7.97 -8.84 -41.77
CA PRO A 193 8.65 -10.09 -42.12
C PRO A 193 7.81 -11.33 -41.78
N ILE A 194 7.21 -11.35 -40.59
CA ILE A 194 6.33 -12.44 -40.12
C ILE A 194 5.11 -12.61 -41.02
N THR A 195 4.42 -11.52 -41.36
CA THR A 195 3.23 -11.61 -42.22
C THR A 195 3.58 -12.02 -43.65
N GLU A 196 4.74 -11.63 -44.16
CA GLU A 196 5.19 -12.00 -45.51
C GLU A 196 5.55 -13.48 -45.60
N GLU A 197 6.19 -14.00 -44.55
CA GLU A 197 6.57 -15.40 -44.43
C GLU A 197 5.35 -16.31 -44.27
N ILE A 198 4.39 -15.93 -43.41
CA ILE A 198 3.25 -16.80 -43.06
C ILE A 198 2.10 -16.73 -44.08
N ILE A 199 1.83 -15.57 -44.68
CA ILE A 199 0.73 -15.43 -45.64
C ILE A 199 1.21 -15.89 -47.01
N GLU A 200 1.08 -17.19 -47.28
CA GLU A 200 1.37 -17.80 -48.59
C GLU A 200 0.24 -17.60 -49.62
N ASP A 201 -0.88 -17.02 -49.20
CA ASP A 201 -2.06 -16.84 -50.05
C ASP A 201 -1.80 -16.03 -51.33
N PRO A 202 -2.40 -16.44 -52.47
CA PRO A 202 -2.22 -15.76 -53.74
C PRO A 202 -2.86 -14.37 -53.75
N ILE A 203 -3.92 -14.16 -52.96
CA ILE A 203 -4.64 -12.89 -52.89
C ILE A 203 -4.39 -12.23 -51.52
N LYS A 204 -3.42 -11.32 -51.48
CA LYS A 204 -3.08 -10.53 -50.28
C LYS A 204 -2.82 -9.07 -50.60
N TYR A 205 -3.24 -8.19 -49.69
CA TYR A 205 -3.00 -6.75 -49.77
C TYR A 205 -2.36 -6.23 -48.49
N TRP A 206 -1.45 -5.28 -48.67
CA TRP A 206 -0.73 -4.63 -47.59
C TRP A 206 -1.30 -3.25 -47.33
N GLY A 207 -1.90 -3.07 -46.15
CA GLY A 207 -2.39 -1.79 -45.69
C GLY A 207 -1.35 -0.99 -44.90
N TYR A 208 -1.71 0.24 -44.56
CA TYR A 208 -0.85 1.17 -43.85
C TYR A 208 -1.21 1.19 -42.35
N VAL A 209 -0.23 1.15 -41.45
CA VAL A 209 -0.51 1.22 -40.01
C VAL A 209 -1.14 2.58 -39.68
N PRO A 210 -2.36 2.62 -39.11
CA PRO A 210 -2.89 3.84 -38.54
C PRO A 210 -2.18 4.10 -37.21
N ILE A 211 -1.22 5.02 -37.20
CA ILE A 211 -0.73 5.61 -35.96
C ILE A 211 -1.81 6.60 -35.51
N LYS A 212 -2.04 6.71 -34.19
CA LYS A 212 -3.04 7.60 -33.57
C LYS A 212 -2.97 9.06 -34.09
N ASP A 213 -1.86 9.44 -34.73
CA ASP A 213 -1.57 10.77 -35.29
C ASP A 213 -1.29 10.80 -36.81
N ASN A 214 -1.67 9.78 -37.58
CA ASN A 214 -1.44 9.75 -39.04
C ASN A 214 -2.75 9.59 -39.85
N PRO A 215 -3.52 10.68 -40.04
CA PRO A 215 -4.79 10.65 -40.78
C PRO A 215 -4.60 10.28 -42.26
N ILE A 216 -3.41 10.51 -42.83
CA ILE A 216 -3.09 10.16 -44.21
C ILE A 216 -3.15 8.65 -44.41
N ASN A 217 -2.61 7.87 -43.47
CA ASN A 217 -2.67 6.41 -43.55
C ASN A 217 -4.10 5.87 -43.43
N PHE A 218 -4.96 6.52 -42.64
CA PHE A 218 -6.37 6.18 -42.59
C PHE A 218 -7.05 6.39 -43.96
N ILE A 219 -6.83 7.54 -44.60
CA ILE A 219 -7.34 7.82 -45.95
C ILE A 219 -6.83 6.79 -46.97
N ARG A 220 -5.54 6.45 -46.93
CA ARG A 220 -4.94 5.42 -47.79
C ARG A 220 -5.60 4.06 -47.60
N ASN A 221 -5.89 3.67 -46.36
CA ASN A 221 -6.62 2.44 -46.07
C ASN A 221 -8.07 2.50 -46.56
N CYS A 222 -8.76 3.64 -46.49
CA CYS A 222 -10.10 3.79 -47.08
C CYS A 222 -10.06 3.59 -48.60
N ILE A 223 -9.10 4.19 -49.31
CA ILE A 223 -8.93 4.03 -50.75
C ILE A 223 -8.63 2.56 -51.10
N LEU A 224 -7.70 1.95 -50.35
CA LEU A 224 -7.36 0.55 -50.53
C LEU A 224 -8.57 -0.37 -50.27
N ALA A 225 -9.33 -0.10 -49.22
CA ALA A 225 -10.54 -0.84 -48.88
C ALA A 225 -11.59 -0.77 -49.98
N VAL A 226 -11.82 0.41 -50.59
CA VAL A 226 -12.72 0.54 -51.76
C VAL A 226 -12.24 -0.36 -52.91
N LYS A 227 -10.95 -0.32 -53.23
CA LYS A 227 -10.37 -1.15 -54.30
C LYS A 227 -10.53 -2.64 -54.01
N VAL A 228 -10.15 -3.08 -52.82
CA VAL A 228 -10.16 -4.49 -52.42
C VAL A 228 -11.58 -5.06 -52.36
N VAL A 229 -12.51 -4.34 -51.72
CA VAL A 229 -13.90 -4.78 -51.56
C VAL A 229 -14.64 -4.80 -52.90
N SER A 230 -14.46 -3.78 -53.75
CA SER A 230 -15.13 -3.73 -55.06
C SER A 230 -14.63 -4.80 -56.03
N GLN A 231 -13.34 -5.16 -55.95
CA GLN A 231 -12.73 -6.17 -56.82
C GLN A 231 -13.13 -7.60 -56.43
N HIS A 232 -13.09 -7.93 -55.13
CA HIS A 232 -13.23 -9.32 -54.67
C HIS A 232 -14.64 -9.68 -54.19
N LYS A 233 -15.40 -8.70 -53.69
CA LYS A 233 -16.77 -8.85 -53.19
C LYS A 233 -16.93 -10.04 -52.22
N PRO A 234 -16.34 -9.96 -51.01
CA PRO A 234 -16.35 -11.07 -50.07
C PRO A 234 -17.75 -11.34 -49.49
N ASP A 235 -18.04 -12.59 -49.16
CA ASP A 235 -19.31 -12.97 -48.52
C ASP A 235 -19.26 -12.75 -47.01
N VAL A 236 -18.12 -13.08 -46.40
CA VAL A 236 -17.85 -12.95 -44.97
C VAL A 236 -16.54 -12.21 -44.77
N VAL A 237 -16.53 -11.26 -43.83
CA VAL A 237 -15.33 -10.54 -43.41
C VAL A 237 -15.10 -10.76 -41.92
N ILE A 238 -13.91 -11.26 -41.57
CA ILE A 238 -13.50 -11.50 -40.18
C ILE A 238 -12.41 -10.53 -39.78
N SER A 239 -12.53 -9.95 -38.58
CA SER A 239 -11.49 -9.14 -37.96
C SER A 239 -11.27 -9.48 -36.49
N THR A 240 -10.02 -9.39 -36.02
CA THR A 240 -9.58 -9.71 -34.66
C THR A 240 -9.39 -8.49 -33.74
N GLY A 241 -9.94 -7.32 -34.07
CA GLY A 241 -10.08 -6.24 -33.09
C GLY A 241 -9.39 -4.90 -33.42
N SER A 242 -8.54 -4.83 -34.44
CA SER A 242 -7.78 -3.61 -34.69
C SER A 242 -8.59 -2.52 -35.41
N GLY A 243 -8.39 -1.24 -35.05
CA GLY A 243 -9.02 -0.11 -35.74
C GLY A 243 -8.65 0.01 -37.23
N PHE A 244 -7.57 -0.67 -37.64
CA PHE A 244 -7.17 -0.82 -39.04
C PHE A 244 -8.24 -1.49 -39.91
N SER A 245 -9.06 -2.39 -39.36
CA SER A 245 -10.05 -3.14 -40.13
C SER A 245 -11.34 -2.38 -40.44
N LEU A 246 -11.64 -1.30 -39.70
CA LEU A 246 -12.88 -0.52 -39.81
C LEU A 246 -13.28 -0.17 -41.26
N PRO A 247 -12.40 0.43 -42.10
CA PRO A 247 -12.78 0.79 -43.46
C PRO A 247 -13.23 -0.41 -44.28
N TYR A 248 -12.57 -1.55 -44.13
CA TYR A 248 -12.87 -2.77 -44.87
C TYR A 248 -14.21 -3.38 -44.43
N LEU A 249 -14.47 -3.44 -43.11
CA LEU A 249 -15.71 -3.98 -42.56
C LEU A 249 -16.93 -3.14 -42.98
N ILE A 250 -16.82 -1.80 -42.87
CA ILE A 250 -17.91 -0.89 -43.23
C ILE A 250 -18.21 -0.97 -44.74
N LEU A 251 -17.17 -0.91 -45.58
CA LEU A 251 -17.36 -0.94 -47.03
C LEU A 251 -17.87 -2.29 -47.52
N ALA A 252 -17.39 -3.41 -46.98
CA ALA A 252 -17.91 -4.73 -47.33
C ALA A 252 -19.40 -4.85 -46.98
N LYS A 253 -19.82 -4.34 -45.81
CA LYS A 253 -21.22 -4.33 -45.41
C LYS A 253 -22.10 -3.50 -46.35
N TRP A 254 -21.67 -2.28 -46.70
CA TRP A 254 -22.45 -1.36 -47.52
C TRP A 254 -22.48 -1.70 -49.01
N PHE A 255 -21.34 -2.10 -49.59
CA PHE A 255 -21.24 -2.33 -51.03
C PHE A 255 -21.58 -3.77 -51.43
N CYS A 256 -21.32 -4.74 -50.55
CA CYS A 256 -21.47 -6.16 -50.88
C CYS A 256 -22.54 -6.86 -50.02
N GLY A 257 -23.06 -6.21 -48.97
CA GLY A 257 -23.98 -6.87 -48.04
C GLY A 257 -23.30 -7.97 -47.21
N SER A 258 -21.96 -7.99 -47.16
CA SER A 258 -21.18 -9.04 -46.52
C SER A 258 -21.57 -9.24 -45.05
N LYS A 259 -21.37 -10.47 -44.56
CA LYS A 259 -21.49 -10.77 -43.13
C LYS A 259 -20.24 -10.31 -42.40
N ILE A 260 -20.42 -9.48 -41.37
CA ILE A 260 -19.32 -8.90 -40.60
C ILE A 260 -19.21 -9.60 -39.26
N VAL A 261 -18.08 -10.29 -39.09
CA VAL A 261 -17.70 -10.99 -37.86
C VAL A 261 -16.54 -10.25 -37.22
N TYR A 262 -16.77 -9.74 -36.02
CA TYR A 262 -15.75 -9.03 -35.25
C TYR A 262 -15.44 -9.82 -33.98
N ILE A 263 -14.20 -10.25 -33.85
CA ILE A 263 -13.71 -10.99 -32.70
C ILE A 263 -12.93 -9.98 -31.86
N GLU A 264 -13.46 -9.68 -30.68
CA GLU A 264 -12.84 -8.73 -29.76
C GLU A 264 -11.56 -9.32 -29.16
N SER A 265 -10.64 -8.44 -28.74
CA SER A 265 -9.41 -8.87 -28.08
C SER A 265 -9.71 -9.69 -26.81
N LYS A 266 -8.86 -10.69 -26.55
CA LYS A 266 -8.93 -11.57 -25.37
C LYS A 266 -8.76 -10.81 -24.06
N THR A 267 -8.10 -9.66 -24.13
CA THR A 267 -7.71 -8.83 -22.99
C THR A 267 -8.79 -7.82 -22.56
N ARG A 268 -9.92 -7.75 -23.26
CA ARG A 268 -11.04 -6.84 -22.95
C ARG A 268 -12.05 -7.52 -22.03
N PHE A 269 -12.17 -7.03 -20.79
CA PHE A 269 -13.04 -7.66 -19.78
C PHE A 269 -14.23 -6.82 -19.36
N GLN A 270 -14.10 -5.49 -19.33
CA GLN A 270 -15.17 -4.62 -18.84
C GLN A 270 -15.90 -3.92 -19.97
N ASN A 271 -15.16 -3.48 -21.00
CA ASN A 271 -15.70 -2.70 -22.11
C ASN A 271 -15.16 -3.21 -23.45
N VAL A 272 -15.98 -3.12 -24.48
CA VAL A 272 -15.54 -3.35 -25.87
C VAL A 272 -14.62 -2.23 -26.36
N GLY A 273 -13.75 -2.54 -27.32
CA GLY A 273 -12.89 -1.56 -27.97
C GLY A 273 -13.67 -0.52 -28.75
N LEU A 274 -13.06 0.65 -29.01
CA LEU A 274 -13.67 1.72 -29.81
C LEU A 274 -14.16 1.23 -31.19
N PRO A 275 -13.43 0.39 -31.96
CA PRO A 275 -13.91 -0.09 -33.25
C PRO A 275 -15.16 -0.96 -33.11
N ALA A 276 -15.17 -1.88 -32.14
CA ALA A 276 -16.32 -2.72 -31.84
C ALA A 276 -17.53 -1.88 -31.43
N TRP A 277 -17.35 -0.92 -30.52
CA TRP A 277 -18.39 0.01 -30.09
C TRP A 277 -19.00 0.79 -31.27
N LEU A 278 -18.17 1.32 -32.17
CA LEU A 278 -18.61 2.03 -33.37
C LEU A 278 -19.43 1.12 -34.30
N LEU A 279 -18.97 -0.09 -34.55
CA LEU A 279 -19.63 -1.07 -35.42
C LEU A 279 -20.96 -1.55 -34.81
N MET A 280 -21.03 -1.69 -33.49
CA MET A 280 -22.26 -2.03 -32.76
C MET A 280 -23.29 -0.91 -32.84
N LYS A 281 -22.87 0.34 -32.58
CA LYS A 281 -23.76 1.51 -32.60
C LYS A 281 -24.31 1.80 -34.00
N SER A 282 -23.52 1.52 -35.03
CA SER A 282 -23.92 1.65 -36.43
C SER A 282 -24.70 0.44 -36.97
N GLN A 283 -24.94 -0.59 -36.15
CA GLN A 283 -25.65 -1.83 -36.52
C GLN A 283 -25.05 -2.57 -37.73
N LEU A 284 -23.74 -2.43 -37.97
CA LEU A 284 -23.06 -3.06 -39.11
C LEU A 284 -22.61 -4.50 -38.82
N LEU A 285 -22.58 -4.92 -37.55
CA LEU A 285 -22.16 -6.25 -37.12
C LEU A 285 -23.25 -7.29 -37.27
N ASP A 286 -22.90 -8.43 -37.87
CA ASP A 286 -23.71 -9.65 -37.83
C ASP A 286 -23.34 -10.53 -36.63
N LEU A 287 -22.06 -10.52 -36.23
CA LEU A 287 -21.57 -11.24 -35.05
C LEU A 287 -20.44 -10.45 -34.37
N ILE A 288 -20.54 -10.32 -33.05
CA ILE A 288 -19.41 -9.93 -32.20
C ILE A 288 -19.13 -11.03 -31.20
N VAL A 289 -17.89 -11.52 -31.17
CA VAL A 289 -17.42 -12.53 -30.23
C VAL A 289 -16.63 -11.84 -29.13
N VAL A 290 -16.96 -12.14 -27.87
CA VAL A 290 -16.31 -11.56 -26.69
C VAL A 290 -15.85 -12.66 -25.73
N ARG A 291 -14.80 -12.39 -24.95
CA ARG A 291 -14.21 -13.33 -23.99
C ARG A 291 -14.58 -13.03 -22.53
N SER A 292 -15.50 -12.09 -22.32
CA SER A 292 -16.00 -11.72 -21.00
C SER A 292 -17.50 -11.89 -20.93
N GLU A 293 -17.97 -12.68 -19.96
CA GLU A 293 -19.38 -12.79 -19.61
C GLU A 293 -19.97 -11.42 -19.26
N ALA A 294 -19.19 -10.55 -18.61
CA ALA A 294 -19.64 -9.20 -18.24
C ALA A 294 -19.94 -8.36 -19.49
N ILE A 295 -19.08 -8.44 -20.52
CA ILE A 295 -19.32 -7.74 -21.78
C ILE A 295 -20.54 -8.32 -22.50
N ALA A 296 -20.69 -9.64 -22.52
CA ALA A 296 -21.86 -10.29 -23.13
C ALA A 296 -23.17 -9.91 -22.41
N ALA A 297 -23.15 -9.77 -21.09
CA ALA A 297 -24.30 -9.32 -20.30
C ALA A 297 -24.68 -7.86 -20.60
N LEU A 298 -23.70 -6.99 -20.86
CA LEU A 298 -23.94 -5.58 -21.22
C LEU A 298 -24.41 -5.41 -22.67
N HIS A 299 -24.12 -6.39 -23.53
CA HIS A 299 -24.34 -6.30 -24.97
C HIS A 299 -25.07 -7.53 -25.51
N PRO A 300 -26.41 -7.49 -25.64
CA PRO A 300 -27.22 -8.65 -26.02
C PRO A 300 -26.90 -9.30 -27.38
N LYS A 301 -26.18 -8.59 -28.26
CA LYS A 301 -25.74 -9.09 -29.57
C LYS A 301 -24.34 -9.73 -29.55
N ALA A 302 -23.65 -9.65 -28.42
CA ALA A 302 -22.34 -10.25 -28.23
C ALA A 302 -22.47 -11.70 -27.80
N VAL A 303 -21.68 -12.57 -28.42
CA VAL A 303 -21.63 -13.99 -28.11
C VAL A 303 -20.39 -14.22 -27.26
N TYR A 304 -20.62 -14.68 -26.02
CA TYR A 304 -19.55 -15.16 -25.18
C TYR A 304 -19.12 -16.54 -25.61
N ILE A 305 -17.84 -16.71 -25.93
CA ILE A 305 -17.24 -18.03 -26.20
C ILE A 305 -16.06 -18.17 -25.24
N PRO A 306 -16.12 -19.09 -24.27
CA PRO A 306 -15.03 -19.29 -23.32
C PRO A 306 -13.79 -19.80 -24.04
N VAL A 307 -12.63 -19.55 -23.44
CA VAL A 307 -11.38 -20.20 -23.86
C VAL A 307 -11.27 -21.51 -23.10
N SER A 308 -11.01 -22.62 -23.82
CA SER A 308 -10.74 -23.92 -23.21
C SER A 308 -9.36 -23.89 -22.54
N ASP A 309 -9.28 -23.48 -21.27
CA ASP A 309 -8.11 -23.72 -20.45
C ASP A 309 -8.24 -25.08 -19.78
N LYS A 310 -7.64 -26.12 -20.37
CA LYS A 310 -7.52 -27.43 -19.71
C LYS A 310 -6.64 -27.39 -18.45
N ASP A 311 -5.84 -26.33 -18.25
CA ASP A 311 -4.85 -26.20 -17.18
C ASP A 311 -5.13 -25.09 -16.14
N SER A 312 -6.14 -24.23 -16.32
CA SER A 312 -6.37 -23.08 -15.41
C SER A 312 -6.93 -23.48 -14.04
N GLN A 313 -7.68 -24.58 -13.96
CA GLN A 313 -8.27 -25.03 -12.69
C GLN A 313 -7.25 -25.57 -11.69
N LEU A 314 -6.02 -25.87 -12.12
CA LEU A 314 -4.96 -26.40 -11.25
C LEU A 314 -4.01 -25.34 -10.68
N ARG A 315 -4.11 -24.07 -11.10
CA ARG A 315 -3.16 -23.01 -10.69
C ARG A 315 -3.77 -21.86 -9.89
N HIS A 316 -5.04 -21.95 -9.53
CA HIS A 316 -5.59 -21.04 -8.52
C HIS A 316 -5.13 -21.48 -7.12
N SER A 317 -4.38 -20.59 -6.49
CA SER A 317 -4.18 -20.46 -5.03
C SER A 317 -3.13 -21.33 -4.31
N ARG A 318 -1.96 -21.63 -4.88
CA ARG A 318 -0.82 -22.09 -4.05
C ARG A 318 0.48 -21.34 -4.39
N ASP A 319 1.03 -20.72 -3.34
CA ASP A 319 2.44 -20.33 -3.17
C ASP A 319 2.97 -18.98 -3.65
N TYR A 320 2.13 -18.02 -4.05
CA TYR A 320 2.56 -16.62 -4.11
C TYR A 320 2.74 -15.98 -2.71
N LYS A 321 2.28 -16.60 -1.63
CA LYS A 321 2.34 -16.03 -0.26
C LYS A 321 3.44 -16.61 0.65
N GLN A 322 4.30 -17.51 0.17
CA GLN A 322 5.09 -18.35 1.08
C GLN A 322 6.45 -17.82 1.54
N ALA A 323 7.16 -17.01 0.74
CA ALA A 323 8.43 -16.46 1.19
C ALA A 323 8.22 -15.10 1.87
N SER A 324 8.14 -15.09 3.21
CA SER A 324 8.22 -13.84 4.00
C SER A 324 9.65 -13.28 4.03
N VAL A 325 10.64 -14.13 3.79
CA VAL A 325 12.08 -13.79 3.82
C VAL A 325 12.77 -14.31 2.55
N VAL A 326 13.62 -13.47 1.98
CA VAL A 326 14.50 -13.80 0.86
C VAL A 326 15.91 -13.30 1.19
N THR A 327 16.91 -14.17 1.11
CA THR A 327 18.30 -13.82 1.42
C THR A 327 19.20 -13.76 0.18
N PHE A 328 20.14 -12.82 0.22
CA PHE A 328 21.24 -12.60 -0.71
C PHE A 328 22.55 -12.59 0.07
N GLU A 329 23.70 -12.67 -0.59
CA GLU A 329 25.00 -12.85 0.08
C GLU A 329 25.25 -11.86 1.24
N GLN A 330 24.88 -10.59 1.07
CA GLN A 330 25.03 -9.55 2.09
C GLN A 330 23.73 -8.84 2.47
N VAL A 331 22.60 -9.26 1.93
CA VAL A 331 21.32 -8.55 2.11
C VAL A 331 20.22 -9.54 2.46
N ALA A 332 19.56 -9.32 3.60
CA ALA A 332 18.32 -10.00 3.90
C ALA A 332 17.13 -9.13 3.48
N PHE A 333 16.17 -9.72 2.80
CA PHE A 333 14.98 -9.04 2.30
C PHE A 333 13.74 -9.65 2.95
N ILE A 334 12.91 -8.83 3.58
CA ILE A 334 11.75 -9.27 4.36
C ILE A 334 10.52 -8.58 3.82
N PHE A 335 9.51 -9.36 3.46
CA PHE A 335 8.22 -8.82 3.01
C PHE A 335 7.36 -8.47 4.21
N CYS A 336 7.03 -7.20 4.36
CA CYS A 336 6.09 -6.76 5.37
C CYS A 336 4.65 -7.17 4.96
N PRO A 337 3.86 -7.73 5.88
CA PRO A 337 2.48 -8.12 5.58
C PRO A 337 1.62 -6.91 5.17
N GLU A 338 0.54 -7.18 4.43
CA GLU A 338 -0.43 -6.17 3.99
C GLU A 338 -1.04 -5.40 5.16
N ASN A 339 -1.34 -6.11 6.25
CA ASN A 339 -1.77 -5.54 7.50
C ASN A 339 -0.73 -5.90 8.55
N LEU A 340 0.06 -4.95 9.03
CA LEU A 340 0.98 -5.13 10.16
C LEU A 340 0.25 -4.76 11.45
N ASN A 341 -0.64 -5.64 11.87
CA ASN A 341 -1.41 -5.52 13.10
C ASN A 341 -0.91 -6.53 14.12
N PHE A 342 -1.45 -6.55 15.33
CA PHE A 342 -1.05 -7.51 16.37
C PHE A 342 -0.85 -8.97 15.87
N SER A 343 -1.78 -9.51 15.07
CA SER A 343 -1.76 -10.92 14.64
C SER A 343 -0.59 -11.25 13.71
N THR A 344 -0.24 -10.32 12.83
CA THR A 344 0.82 -10.50 11.83
C THR A 344 2.15 -9.94 12.30
N ALA A 345 2.13 -8.98 13.22
CA ALA A 345 3.32 -8.32 13.77
C ALA A 345 4.22 -9.32 14.50
N ARG A 346 3.63 -10.28 15.25
CA ARG A 346 4.40 -11.34 15.90
C ARG A 346 5.10 -12.25 14.88
N GLN A 347 4.36 -12.71 13.88
CA GLN A 347 4.93 -13.56 12.84
C GLN A 347 6.06 -12.83 12.11
N PHE A 348 5.83 -11.58 11.69
CA PHE A 348 6.83 -10.74 11.05
C PHE A 348 8.07 -10.51 11.94
N PHE A 349 7.88 -10.32 13.25
CA PHE A 349 9.00 -10.16 14.19
C PHE A 349 9.82 -11.43 14.35
N ASN A 350 9.16 -12.59 14.43
CA ASN A 350 9.85 -13.89 14.48
C ASN A 350 10.66 -14.14 13.20
N ASP A 351 10.06 -13.84 12.04
CA ASP A 351 10.74 -13.92 10.74
C ASP A 351 11.98 -13.01 10.72
N PHE A 352 11.85 -11.78 11.23
CA PHE A 352 12.96 -10.85 11.38
C PHE A 352 14.07 -11.36 12.33
N GLN A 353 13.69 -11.89 13.49
CA GLN A 353 14.64 -12.43 14.47
C GLN A 353 15.39 -13.65 13.92
N SER A 354 14.71 -14.50 13.15
CA SER A 354 15.32 -15.69 12.52
C SER A 354 16.49 -15.34 11.60
N ILE A 355 16.47 -14.14 11.01
CA ILE A 355 17.55 -13.60 10.15
C ILE A 355 18.67 -12.98 10.98
N CYS A 356 18.34 -12.46 12.15
CA CYS A 356 19.30 -11.84 13.06
C CYS A 356 20.05 -12.89 13.92
N ASN A 357 20.04 -14.16 13.50
CA ASN A 357 20.71 -15.25 14.22
C ASN A 357 22.24 -15.07 14.25
N PRO A 358 22.94 -15.57 15.29
CA PRO A 358 24.39 -15.37 15.42
C PRO A 358 25.22 -16.03 14.32
N ASP A 359 24.68 -17.07 13.67
CA ASP A 359 25.41 -17.91 12.71
C ASP A 359 25.43 -17.32 11.28
N GLU A 360 24.49 -16.44 10.93
CA GLU A 360 24.43 -15.76 9.64
C GLU A 360 24.34 -14.24 9.83
N TYR A 361 25.41 -13.53 9.47
CA TYR A 361 25.46 -12.07 9.59
C TYR A 361 25.07 -11.38 8.28
N TYR A 362 23.98 -10.62 8.31
CA TYR A 362 23.58 -9.73 7.23
C TYR A 362 23.92 -8.27 7.60
N PRO A 363 24.85 -7.60 6.89
CA PRO A 363 25.16 -6.19 7.14
C PRO A 363 23.99 -5.26 6.79
N LYS A 364 23.05 -5.73 5.96
CA LYS A 364 21.88 -4.95 5.53
C LYS A 364 20.62 -5.79 5.54
N ILE A 365 19.55 -5.23 6.10
CA ILE A 365 18.20 -5.80 6.08
C ILE A 365 17.26 -4.80 5.41
N ILE A 366 16.49 -5.27 4.44
CA ILE A 366 15.49 -4.50 3.72
C ILE A 366 14.11 -5.05 4.08
N ILE A 367 13.24 -4.18 4.60
CA ILE A 367 11.83 -4.50 4.83
C ILE A 367 11.02 -3.88 3.69
N ASP A 368 10.40 -4.69 2.85
CA ASP A 368 9.50 -4.22 1.79
C ASP A 368 8.10 -3.96 2.34
N MET A 369 7.66 -2.70 2.27
CA MET A 369 6.33 -2.27 2.70
C MET A 369 5.40 -1.97 1.52
N SER A 370 5.75 -2.44 0.31
CA SER A 370 5.01 -2.15 -0.93
C SER A 370 3.54 -2.57 -0.91
N HIS A 371 3.22 -3.63 -0.16
CA HIS A 371 1.89 -4.18 0.02
C HIS A 371 1.28 -3.78 1.36
N THR A 372 2.06 -3.23 2.30
CA THR A 372 1.55 -2.82 3.60
C THR A 372 0.59 -1.64 3.41
N THR A 373 -0.60 -1.73 3.97
CA THR A 373 -1.65 -0.70 3.87
C THR A 373 -2.11 -0.24 5.25
N VAL A 374 -1.98 -1.09 6.26
CA VAL A 374 -2.44 -0.84 7.63
C VAL A 374 -1.33 -1.24 8.60
N ILE A 375 -1.03 -0.36 9.55
CA ILE A 375 -0.13 -0.64 10.67
C ILE A 375 -0.74 -0.07 11.95
N ASP A 376 -0.91 -0.90 12.97
CA ASP A 376 -1.37 -0.46 14.28
C ASP A 376 -0.19 -0.15 15.21
N SER A 377 -0.48 0.16 16.47
CA SER A 377 0.55 0.40 17.47
C SER A 377 1.45 -0.81 17.73
N ALA A 378 0.93 -2.05 17.64
CA ALA A 378 1.75 -3.25 17.80
C ALA A 378 2.71 -3.41 16.62
N GLY A 379 2.25 -3.17 15.39
CA GLY A 379 3.09 -3.16 14.20
C GLY A 379 4.21 -2.11 14.27
N LEU A 380 3.89 -0.89 14.74
CA LEU A 380 4.90 0.13 15.04
C LEU A 380 5.93 -0.36 16.07
N GLY A 381 5.46 -0.98 17.16
CA GLY A 381 6.31 -1.56 18.18
C GLY A 381 7.27 -2.61 17.62
N VAL A 382 6.79 -3.46 16.73
CA VAL A 382 7.63 -4.42 16.02
C VAL A 382 8.70 -3.74 15.18
N LEU A 383 8.35 -2.73 14.38
CA LEU A 383 9.34 -1.98 13.60
C LEU A 383 10.40 -1.33 14.52
N THR A 384 10.01 -0.79 15.68
CA THR A 384 10.98 -0.24 16.65
C THR A 384 11.92 -1.29 17.20
N ASN A 385 11.41 -2.48 17.49
CA ASN A 385 12.23 -3.57 17.99
C ASN A 385 13.16 -4.12 16.91
N CYS A 386 12.70 -4.22 15.66
CA CYS A 386 13.55 -4.54 14.51
C CYS A 386 14.72 -3.54 14.41
N LEU A 387 14.42 -2.24 14.48
CA LEU A 387 15.44 -1.18 14.45
C LEU A 387 16.43 -1.29 15.63
N ARG A 388 15.93 -1.57 16.83
CA ARG A 388 16.76 -1.77 18.04
C ARG A 388 17.71 -2.96 17.85
N ILE A 389 17.20 -4.10 17.41
CA ILE A 389 17.99 -5.31 17.14
C ILE A 389 19.02 -5.04 16.05
N SER A 390 18.64 -4.41 14.94
CA SER A 390 19.57 -4.02 13.88
C SER A 390 20.68 -3.10 14.39
N THR A 391 20.34 -2.13 15.23
CA THR A 391 21.32 -1.20 15.82
C THR A 391 22.32 -1.93 16.72
N LEU A 392 21.84 -2.88 17.54
CA LEU A 392 22.70 -3.71 18.40
C LEU A 392 23.63 -4.60 17.58
N ASN A 393 23.11 -5.19 16.49
CA ASN A 393 23.85 -6.05 15.60
C ASN A 393 24.71 -5.29 14.58
N LYS A 394 24.68 -3.94 14.57
CA LYS A 394 25.34 -3.08 13.57
C LYS A 394 24.91 -3.36 12.13
N THR A 395 23.68 -3.83 11.95
CA THR A 395 23.03 -4.05 10.66
C THR A 395 22.30 -2.79 10.22
N GLU A 396 22.46 -2.39 8.96
CA GLU A 396 21.68 -1.30 8.36
C GLU A 396 20.25 -1.78 8.06
N LEU A 397 19.24 -1.11 8.64
CA LEU A 397 17.82 -1.42 8.41
C LEU A 397 17.17 -0.39 7.48
N ILE A 398 16.61 -0.85 6.36
CA ILE A 398 16.04 -0.01 5.32
C ILE A 398 14.59 -0.40 5.08
N LEU A 399 13.69 0.59 5.06
CA LEU A 399 12.29 0.38 4.68
C LEU A 399 12.10 0.75 3.21
N TRP A 400 11.68 -0.20 2.39
CA TRP A 400 11.37 0.00 0.96
C TRP A 400 9.89 0.23 0.73
N SER A 401 9.59 1.01 -0.32
CA SER A 401 8.23 1.20 -0.84
C SER A 401 7.22 1.67 0.21
N VAL A 402 7.67 2.48 1.18
CA VAL A 402 6.81 2.96 2.26
C VAL A 402 5.79 3.97 1.71
N GLY A 403 4.52 3.55 1.63
CA GLY A 403 3.42 4.40 1.19
C GLY A 403 3.22 5.64 2.09
N GLU A 404 2.56 6.68 1.56
CA GLU A 404 2.42 7.97 2.27
C GLU A 404 1.77 7.83 3.65
N ALA A 405 0.71 7.02 3.76
CA ALA A 405 0.01 6.81 5.03
C ALA A 405 0.93 6.21 6.11
N MET A 406 1.71 5.19 5.75
CA MET A 406 2.69 4.58 6.66
C MET A 406 3.81 5.55 7.00
N ARG A 407 4.27 6.36 6.04
CA ARG A 407 5.30 7.38 6.29
C ARG A 407 4.80 8.46 7.24
N GLU A 408 3.56 8.92 7.10
CA GLU A 408 2.96 9.88 8.01
C GLU A 408 2.85 9.30 9.41
N LEU A 409 2.44 8.04 9.53
CA LEU A 409 2.34 7.31 10.79
C LEU A 409 3.71 7.13 11.47
N ILE A 410 4.73 6.71 10.72
CA ILE A 410 6.13 6.65 11.20
C ILE A 410 6.64 8.07 11.53
N GLY A 411 6.23 9.09 10.76
CA GLY A 411 6.53 10.52 10.97
C GLY A 411 5.91 11.14 12.21
N LEU A 412 4.74 10.66 12.62
CA LEU A 412 4.06 11.08 13.85
C LEU A 412 4.75 10.51 15.10
N SER A 413 5.46 9.39 14.94
CA SER A 413 6.33 8.82 15.96
C SER A 413 7.70 9.50 15.94
N SER A 414 8.48 9.39 17.02
CA SER A 414 9.87 9.92 17.03
C SER A 414 10.84 9.10 16.16
N LEU A 415 10.32 8.12 15.41
CA LEU A 415 11.11 7.09 14.72
C LEU A 415 11.48 7.46 13.29
N SER A 416 10.84 8.46 12.68
CA SER A 416 11.08 8.81 11.28
C SER A 416 12.51 9.21 10.96
N ASN A 417 13.21 9.77 11.95
CA ASN A 417 14.62 10.17 11.80
C ASN A 417 15.58 9.00 12.02
N LEU A 418 15.07 7.84 12.43
CA LEU A 418 15.86 6.65 12.74
C LEU A 418 15.83 5.61 11.61
N PHE A 419 14.78 5.60 10.79
CA PHE A 419 14.67 4.71 9.64
C PHE A 419 15.23 5.35 8.38
N VAL A 420 16.09 4.62 7.66
CA VAL A 420 16.40 4.92 6.26
C VAL A 420 15.21 4.43 5.43
N MET A 421 14.44 5.36 4.87
CA MET A 421 13.26 5.05 4.05
C MET A 421 13.55 5.36 2.58
N GLU A 422 13.50 4.34 1.73
CA GLU A 422 13.53 4.54 0.28
C GLU A 422 12.12 4.81 -0.23
N HIS A 423 11.98 5.91 -0.97
CA HIS A 423 10.69 6.40 -1.45
C HIS A 423 10.15 5.49 -2.56
N GLU A 424 8.84 5.22 -2.56
CA GLU A 424 8.11 5.04 -3.82
C GLU A 424 8.40 6.29 -4.67
N SER A 425 8.99 6.11 -5.85
CA SER A 425 9.43 7.18 -6.75
C SER A 425 8.46 8.37 -6.73
N ASN A 426 9.02 9.55 -6.45
CA ASN A 426 8.35 10.79 -6.06
C ASN A 426 7.27 11.29 -7.03
N THR A 427 6.08 10.68 -7.11
CA THR A 427 4.99 11.19 -7.96
C THR A 427 3.59 10.56 -7.67
N PHE A 428 2.77 11.08 -6.72
CA PHE A 428 1.39 11.67 -6.85
C PHE A 428 0.47 11.59 -5.60
N ARG A 429 -0.45 12.58 -5.53
CA ARG A 429 -1.77 12.54 -4.88
C ARG A 429 -2.84 12.14 -5.90
N PHE A 430 -3.64 11.11 -5.66
CA PHE A 430 -5.11 11.26 -5.59
C PHE A 430 -5.74 9.95 -5.11
N ALA A 431 -6.70 10.10 -4.21
CA ALA A 431 -7.49 9.03 -3.65
C ALA A 431 -8.49 8.52 -4.67
N GLU A 432 -8.31 7.30 -5.19
CA GLU A 432 -9.38 6.50 -5.79
C GLU A 432 -8.94 5.04 -6.01
N SER A 433 -8.76 4.30 -4.90
CA SER A 433 -8.94 2.83 -4.89
C SER A 433 -9.14 2.34 -3.45
N ILE A 434 -10.08 2.96 -2.73
CA ILE A 434 -10.71 2.30 -1.58
C ILE A 434 -11.68 1.25 -2.16
N GLN A 435 -11.14 0.15 -2.69
CA GLN A 435 -11.92 -1.05 -2.91
C GLN A 435 -11.65 -2.04 -1.78
N LYS A 436 -12.60 -2.04 -0.83
CA LYS A 436 -13.00 -3.18 0.01
C LYS A 436 -11.92 -3.87 0.86
N THR A 437 -11.12 -3.10 1.61
CA THR A 437 -10.72 -3.53 2.95
C THR A 437 -11.51 -2.71 3.97
N LYS A 438 -12.17 -3.41 4.88
CA LYS A 438 -13.02 -2.88 5.96
C LYS A 438 -12.16 -2.09 6.97
N VAL A 439 -11.61 -0.93 6.60
CA VAL A 439 -11.16 0.08 7.57
C VAL A 439 -12.41 0.80 8.03
N SER A 440 -13.08 0.21 9.02
CA SER A 440 -14.47 0.46 9.41
C SER A 440 -14.81 1.87 9.92
N ASN A 441 -13.88 2.84 9.92
CA ASN A 441 -14.07 4.13 10.60
C ASN A 441 -13.62 5.37 9.82
N ILE A 442 -13.44 5.30 8.49
CA ILE A 442 -13.18 6.52 7.69
C ILE A 442 -14.52 7.19 7.36
N THR A 443 -14.93 8.17 8.16
CA THR A 443 -16.11 8.98 7.84
C THR A 443 -15.79 9.99 6.72
N PRO A 444 -16.73 10.28 5.80
CA PRO A 444 -16.55 11.31 4.77
C PRO A 444 -16.13 12.66 5.34
N PHE A 445 -16.59 12.96 6.56
CA PHE A 445 -16.22 14.17 7.30
C PHE A 445 -14.73 14.21 7.66
N ASN A 446 -14.15 13.11 8.17
CA ASN A 446 -12.73 13.07 8.51
C ASN A 446 -11.85 13.16 7.25
N LEU A 447 -12.28 12.55 6.15
CA LEU A 447 -11.60 12.67 4.86
C LEU A 447 -11.64 14.11 4.31
N PHE A 448 -12.80 14.76 4.44
CA PHE A 448 -12.95 16.17 4.07
C PHE A 448 -12.02 17.07 4.90
N LEU A 449 -12.00 16.90 6.23
CA LEU A 449 -11.13 17.68 7.12
C LEU A 449 -9.65 17.53 6.76
N PHE A 450 -9.19 16.29 6.53
CA PHE A 450 -7.81 16.04 6.13
C PHE A 450 -7.44 16.71 4.80
N ARG A 451 -8.33 16.62 3.79
CA ARG A 451 -8.15 17.32 2.51
C ARG A 451 -8.10 18.84 2.68
N LEU A 452 -8.99 19.38 3.51
CA LEU A 452 -9.04 20.80 3.82
C LEU A 452 -7.73 21.25 4.48
N GLN A 453 -7.24 20.54 5.48
CA GLN A 453 -5.99 20.86 6.18
C GLN A 453 -4.78 20.87 5.22
N ARG A 454 -4.66 19.86 4.35
CA ARG A 454 -3.65 19.84 3.29
C ARG A 454 -3.76 21.06 2.36
N HIS A 455 -4.97 21.50 2.01
CA HIS A 455 -5.18 22.69 1.19
C HIS A 455 -4.83 24.00 1.93
N LEU A 456 -5.19 24.12 3.21
CA LEU A 456 -4.85 25.26 4.07
C LEU A 456 -3.33 25.41 4.23
N LEU A 457 -2.61 24.31 4.41
CA LEU A 457 -1.14 24.33 4.58
C LEU A 457 -0.39 24.69 3.29
N GLN A 458 -0.95 24.35 2.12
CA GLN A 458 -0.35 24.64 0.81
C GLN A 458 -0.65 26.06 0.31
N THR A 459 -1.66 26.72 0.86
CA THR A 459 -2.10 28.04 0.42
C THR A 459 -1.67 29.08 1.46
N PRO A 460 -0.66 29.94 1.19
CA PRO A 460 -0.05 30.82 2.19
C PRO A 460 -1.06 31.69 2.96
N VAL A 461 -2.07 32.21 2.26
CA VAL A 461 -3.12 33.07 2.83
C VAL A 461 -4.06 32.29 3.75
N LEU A 462 -4.36 31.03 3.43
CA LEU A 462 -5.29 30.21 4.19
C LEU A 462 -4.62 29.48 5.38
N ARG A 463 -3.29 29.42 5.41
CA ARG A 463 -2.52 28.79 6.49
C ARG A 463 -2.84 29.36 7.88
N ILE A 464 -3.30 30.60 7.96
CA ILE A 464 -3.73 31.25 9.22
C ILE A 464 -4.92 30.55 9.89
N PHE A 465 -5.75 29.81 9.14
CA PHE A 465 -6.92 29.09 9.67
C PHE A 465 -6.58 27.71 10.23
N TYR A 466 -5.41 27.16 9.86
CA TYR A 466 -4.98 25.83 10.30
C TYR A 466 -4.92 25.67 11.83
N PRO A 467 -4.36 26.62 12.62
CA PRO A 467 -4.31 26.50 14.07
C PRO A 467 -5.71 26.37 14.70
N VAL A 468 -6.69 27.13 14.19
CA VAL A 468 -8.08 27.07 14.67
C VAL A 468 -8.70 25.72 14.34
N LEU A 469 -8.49 25.23 13.11
CA LEU A 469 -9.04 23.95 12.69
C LEU A 469 -8.41 22.77 13.47
N LYS A 470 -7.09 22.82 13.71
CA LYS A 470 -6.37 21.85 14.54
C LYS A 470 -6.83 21.88 15.99
N PHE A 471 -7.13 23.07 16.53
CA PHE A 471 -7.65 23.20 17.89
C PHE A 471 -9.00 22.50 18.04
N ILE A 472 -9.91 22.68 17.07
CA ILE A 472 -11.24 22.06 17.07
C ILE A 472 -11.13 20.55 16.80
N PHE A 473 -10.30 20.16 15.83
CA PHE A 473 -10.10 18.77 15.39
C PHE A 473 -8.62 18.37 15.51
N PRO A 474 -8.11 17.99 16.69
CA PRO A 474 -6.69 17.70 16.88
C PRO A 474 -6.18 16.49 16.10
N TRP A 475 -7.08 15.63 15.59
CA TRP A 475 -6.73 14.48 14.75
C TRP A 475 -6.62 14.83 13.26
N ILE A 476 -6.78 16.10 12.88
CA ILE A 476 -6.69 16.50 11.47
C ILE A 476 -5.30 16.30 10.86
N ASP A 477 -4.28 16.21 11.72
CA ASP A 477 -2.90 15.89 11.34
C ASP A 477 -2.64 14.37 11.23
N VAL A 478 -3.67 13.54 11.34
CA VAL A 478 -3.57 12.08 11.23
C VAL A 478 -4.35 11.64 10.01
N ASP A 479 -3.64 11.11 9.00
CA ASP A 479 -4.26 10.54 7.80
C ASP A 479 -5.42 9.59 8.19
N PRO A 480 -6.62 9.75 7.60
CA PRO A 480 -7.78 8.91 7.88
C PRO A 480 -7.53 7.40 7.69
N SER A 481 -6.61 7.01 6.82
CA SER A 481 -6.22 5.61 6.61
C SER A 481 -5.48 4.98 7.78
N VAL A 482 -4.82 5.79 8.62
CA VAL A 482 -4.10 5.33 9.81
C VAL A 482 -5.11 4.78 10.82
N PRO A 483 -4.95 3.53 11.29
CA PRO A 483 -5.83 2.97 12.30
C PRO A 483 -5.53 3.62 13.66
N VAL A 484 -6.53 4.26 14.23
CA VAL A 484 -6.52 4.75 15.61
C VAL A 484 -7.80 4.34 16.30
N HIS A 485 -7.77 4.30 17.63
CA HIS A 485 -8.94 3.97 18.39
C HIS A 485 -10.11 4.95 18.11
N PRO A 486 -11.38 4.50 18.02
CA PRO A 486 -12.52 5.36 17.69
C PRO A 486 -12.68 6.61 18.58
N SER A 487 -12.20 6.55 19.82
CA SER A 487 -12.17 7.69 20.75
C SER A 487 -11.40 8.89 20.23
N VAL A 488 -10.38 8.68 19.39
CA VAL A 488 -9.51 9.74 18.86
C VAL A 488 -10.24 10.64 17.87
N ARG A 489 -11.11 10.07 17.04
CA ARG A 489 -11.83 10.78 15.97
C ARG A 489 -13.29 11.11 16.34
N ASN A 490 -13.63 11.03 17.62
CA ASN A 490 -14.99 11.28 18.10
C ASN A 490 -15.20 12.77 18.47
N PRO A 491 -16.07 13.51 17.76
CA PRO A 491 -16.28 14.94 18.03
C PRO A 491 -17.00 15.21 19.36
N ILE A 492 -17.86 14.29 19.82
CA ILE A 492 -18.59 14.43 21.09
C ILE A 492 -17.60 14.31 22.27
N LYS A 493 -16.69 13.33 22.21
CA LYS A 493 -15.61 13.21 23.20
C LYS A 493 -14.75 14.48 23.22
N ARG A 494 -14.39 15.01 22.06
CA ARG A 494 -13.62 16.26 21.98
C ARG A 494 -14.36 17.46 22.56
N LEU A 495 -15.67 17.57 22.36
CA LEU A 495 -16.48 18.61 22.97
C LEU A 495 -16.48 18.51 24.50
N ILE A 496 -16.66 17.30 25.04
CA ILE A 496 -16.57 17.03 26.49
C ILE A 496 -15.19 17.41 27.02
N ASP A 497 -14.12 17.06 26.29
CA ASP A 497 -12.75 17.41 26.64
C ASP A 497 -12.53 18.92 26.72
N ILE A 498 -13.03 19.69 25.75
CA ILE A 498 -12.91 21.15 25.74
C ILE A 498 -13.68 21.76 26.91
N VAL A 499 -14.94 21.35 27.13
CA VAL A 499 -15.78 21.88 28.21
C VAL A 499 -15.15 21.58 29.57
N GLY A 500 -14.74 20.33 29.81
CA GLY A 500 -14.10 19.96 31.07
C GLY A 500 -12.72 20.61 31.26
N ALA A 501 -11.96 20.82 30.18
CA ALA A 501 -10.70 21.56 30.24
C ALA A 501 -10.90 23.03 30.62
N LEU A 502 -11.93 23.70 30.09
CA LEU A 502 -12.25 25.09 30.45
C LEU A 502 -12.68 25.21 31.91
N ILE A 503 -13.50 24.28 32.40
CA ILE A 503 -13.89 24.21 33.82
C ILE A 503 -12.65 24.00 34.70
N GLY A 504 -11.84 22.99 34.36
CA GLY A 504 -10.60 22.68 35.07
C GLY A 504 -9.62 23.84 35.10
N LEU A 505 -9.39 24.51 33.96
CA LEU A 505 -8.52 25.70 33.86
C LEU A 505 -9.06 26.89 34.66
N SER A 506 -10.38 27.05 34.77
CA SER A 506 -10.98 28.09 35.61
C SER A 506 -10.63 27.86 37.09
N PHE A 507 -10.73 26.61 37.57
CA PHE A 507 -10.24 26.26 38.90
C PHE A 507 -8.73 26.41 39.04
N THR A 508 -7.96 25.99 38.03
CA THR A 508 -6.50 26.17 38.01
C THR A 508 -6.14 27.64 38.16
N ALA A 509 -6.83 28.56 37.48
CA ALA A 509 -6.57 30.00 37.56
C ALA A 509 -6.83 30.56 38.96
N ILE A 510 -7.93 30.17 39.61
CA ILE A 510 -8.26 30.57 40.98
C ILE A 510 -7.21 30.05 41.98
N LEU A 511 -6.82 28.79 41.84
CA LEU A 511 -5.87 28.13 42.74
C LEU A 511 -4.41 28.48 42.43
N PHE A 512 -4.12 29.09 41.28
CA PHE A 512 -2.75 29.32 40.82
C PHE A 512 -1.95 30.18 41.80
N VAL A 513 -2.51 31.33 42.21
CA VAL A 513 -1.82 32.29 43.08
C VAL A 513 -1.44 31.69 44.45
N PRO A 514 -2.36 31.09 45.24
CA PRO A 514 -1.99 30.52 46.52
C PRO A 514 -1.00 29.34 46.39
N ILE A 515 -1.15 28.49 45.37
CA ILE A 515 -0.23 27.37 45.12
C ILE A 515 1.15 27.88 44.71
N ALA A 516 1.21 28.90 43.84
CA ALA A 516 2.45 29.51 43.41
C ALA A 516 3.23 30.09 44.60
N ILE A 517 2.56 30.83 45.48
CA ILE A 517 3.17 31.38 46.70
C ILE A 517 3.74 30.23 47.55
N ALA A 518 2.95 29.20 47.85
CA ALA A 518 3.39 28.06 48.66
C ALA A 518 4.61 27.34 48.06
N ILE A 519 4.62 27.11 46.75
CA ILE A 519 5.74 26.47 46.04
C ILE A 519 7.01 27.33 46.08
N THR A 520 6.88 28.65 45.90
CA THR A 520 8.02 29.59 45.86
C THR A 520 8.63 29.85 47.23
N LEU A 521 7.82 29.87 48.29
CA LEU A 521 8.30 30.03 49.67
C LEU A 521 9.06 28.81 50.17
N GLU A 522 8.71 27.61 49.70
CA GLU A 522 9.33 26.37 50.17
C GLU A 522 10.57 25.96 49.36
N SER A 523 10.64 26.30 48.06
CA SER A 523 11.76 25.87 47.21
C SER A 523 12.02 26.83 46.04
N GLU A 524 13.31 27.05 45.72
CA GLU A 524 13.70 27.89 44.60
C GLU A 524 13.37 27.28 43.23
N GLY A 525 12.90 28.10 42.29
CA GLY A 525 12.70 27.77 40.87
C GLY A 525 11.25 27.93 40.38
N GLY A 526 10.93 27.35 39.23
CA GLY A 526 9.65 27.55 38.54
C GLY A 526 8.44 26.89 39.21
N ILE A 527 7.28 27.54 39.11
CA ILE A 527 5.98 27.06 39.64
C ILE A 527 5.50 25.82 38.87
N LEU A 528 5.67 25.82 37.54
CA LEU A 528 5.27 24.73 36.66
C LEU A 528 6.47 23.84 36.34
N PHE A 529 6.22 22.54 36.38
CA PHE A 529 7.13 21.50 35.90
C PHE A 529 6.57 20.91 34.60
N GLY A 530 7.45 20.64 33.64
CA GLY A 530 7.05 20.01 32.38
C GLY A 530 7.96 18.85 32.03
N GLN A 531 7.36 17.73 31.65
CA GLN A 531 8.07 16.50 31.28
C GLN A 531 7.65 16.06 29.88
N ILE A 532 8.58 15.53 29.09
CA ILE A 532 8.27 14.94 27.79
C ILE A 532 7.72 13.53 28.01
N ARG A 533 6.56 13.26 27.42
CA ARG A 533 5.82 12.00 27.50
C ARG A 533 5.36 11.56 26.11
N CYS A 534 5.00 10.30 25.99
CA CYS A 534 4.47 9.73 24.76
C CYS A 534 2.95 9.89 24.72
N GLY A 535 2.44 10.50 23.67
CA GLY A 535 1.03 10.70 23.39
C GLY A 535 0.49 9.68 22.40
N LEU A 536 -0.56 10.08 21.68
CA LEU A 536 -1.14 9.29 20.59
C LEU A 536 -0.06 8.90 19.57
N LEU A 537 -0.01 7.61 19.23
CA LEU A 537 0.98 7.00 18.32
C LEU A 537 2.43 7.32 18.70
N SER A 538 2.71 7.35 20.02
CA SER A 538 4.03 7.67 20.58
C SER A 538 4.54 9.08 20.28
N LYS A 539 3.66 9.99 19.85
CA LYS A 539 4.04 11.38 19.56
C LYS A 539 4.51 12.09 20.84
N PRO A 540 5.69 12.71 20.86
CA PRO A 540 6.18 13.42 22.03
C PRO A 540 5.31 14.65 22.31
N PHE A 541 4.90 14.81 23.56
CA PHE A 541 4.28 16.05 24.04
C PHE A 541 4.77 16.39 25.45
N ARG A 542 4.65 17.68 25.82
CA ARG A 542 5.06 18.16 27.13
C ARG A 542 3.86 18.15 28.08
N ILE A 543 3.87 17.25 29.06
CA ILE A 543 2.86 17.23 30.13
C ILE A 543 3.17 18.30 31.17
N TRP A 544 2.18 19.10 31.58
CA TRP A 544 2.34 20.17 32.56
C TRP A 544 1.82 19.79 33.94
N LYS A 545 2.57 20.11 34.99
CA LYS A 545 2.16 19.92 36.40
C LYS A 545 2.61 21.10 37.25
N PHE A 546 1.99 21.29 38.42
CA PHE A 546 2.63 22.10 39.46
C PHE A 546 3.85 21.37 40.01
N ARG A 547 4.89 22.11 40.30
CA ARG A 547 6.11 21.54 40.87
C ARG A 547 5.84 21.04 42.28
N SER A 548 5.97 19.73 42.48
CA SER A 548 5.82 19.06 43.78
C SER A 548 7.14 18.51 44.34
N MET A 549 8.25 18.73 43.65
CA MET A 549 9.58 18.22 44.00
C MET A 549 10.64 19.32 43.99
N VAL A 550 11.72 19.11 44.74
CA VAL A 550 12.90 20.00 44.75
C VAL A 550 13.56 20.08 43.37
N LYS A 551 14.26 21.19 43.09
CA LYS A 551 14.86 21.48 41.77
C LYS A 551 15.83 20.39 41.27
N ASN A 552 16.53 19.72 42.18
CA ASN A 552 17.50 18.65 41.89
C ASN A 552 16.92 17.22 42.03
N ALA A 553 15.59 17.06 42.01
CA ALA A 553 14.93 15.77 42.20
C ALA A 553 15.37 14.67 41.21
N GLU A 554 15.71 15.02 39.96
CA GLU A 554 16.17 14.01 38.99
C GLU A 554 17.56 13.46 39.34
N GLN A 555 18.45 14.30 39.88
CA GLN A 555 19.77 13.88 40.38
C GLN A 555 19.64 13.03 41.65
N LEU A 556 18.68 13.37 42.51
CA LEU A 556 18.38 12.62 43.73
C LEU A 556 17.67 11.29 43.42
N LYS A 557 16.97 11.16 42.29
CA LYS A 557 16.27 9.93 41.89
C LYS A 557 17.18 8.70 41.95
N LYS A 558 18.43 8.86 41.49
CA LYS A 558 19.45 7.79 41.47
C LYS A 558 19.86 7.31 42.87
N LYS A 559 19.51 8.06 43.92
CA LYS A 559 19.86 7.77 45.32
C LYS A 559 18.65 7.34 46.17
N VAL A 560 17.46 7.23 45.56
CA VAL A 560 16.21 6.88 46.25
C VAL A 560 15.81 5.46 45.84
N THR A 561 15.70 4.56 46.82
CA THR A 561 15.25 3.18 46.62
C THR A 561 13.81 3.15 46.11
N ASN A 562 13.50 2.31 45.13
CA ASN A 562 12.14 2.10 44.65
C ASN A 562 11.46 1.12 45.62
N GLN A 563 10.33 1.47 46.23
CA GLN A 563 9.69 0.60 47.23
C GLN A 563 8.97 -0.60 46.60
N ILE A 564 8.85 -0.61 45.28
CA ILE A 564 8.36 -1.78 44.53
C ILE A 564 9.41 -2.91 44.52
N ASP A 565 10.68 -2.60 44.84
CA ASP A 565 11.80 -3.55 44.88
C ASP A 565 11.68 -4.61 46.01
N ALA A 566 10.81 -4.41 47.01
CA ALA A 566 10.80 -5.24 48.23
C ALA A 566 9.91 -6.49 48.18
N SER A 567 9.12 -6.70 47.11
CA SER A 567 8.22 -7.87 47.00
C SER A 567 8.65 -8.93 45.99
N SER A 568 9.73 -8.70 45.24
CA SER A 568 10.30 -9.67 44.31
C SER A 568 11.53 -10.33 44.94
N GLN A 569 11.31 -11.17 45.96
CA GLN A 569 12.27 -12.23 46.29
C GLN A 569 12.10 -13.35 45.26
N SER A 570 12.75 -13.19 44.12
CA SER A 570 13.07 -14.30 43.23
C SER A 570 14.54 -14.16 42.88
N ASP A 571 15.33 -15.10 43.40
CA ASP A 571 16.73 -15.24 43.08
C ASP A 571 16.88 -15.46 41.56
N ASP A 572 17.78 -14.70 40.95
CA ASP A 572 18.31 -14.88 39.59
C ASP A 572 17.34 -14.70 38.39
N ALA A 573 17.00 -13.46 37.99
CA ALA A 573 16.85 -13.04 36.57
C ALA A 573 16.43 -11.57 36.32
N ASP A 574 15.70 -10.90 37.20
CA ASP A 574 14.94 -9.69 36.78
C ASP A 574 15.52 -8.36 37.28
N ILE A 575 16.71 -7.98 36.81
CA ILE A 575 17.25 -6.63 37.05
C ILE A 575 16.65 -5.60 36.07
N GLU A 576 16.20 -6.01 34.86
CA GLU A 576 15.70 -5.09 33.83
C GLU A 576 14.22 -4.70 33.96
N ALA A 577 13.37 -5.51 34.60
CA ALA A 577 11.97 -5.18 34.83
C ALA A 577 11.77 -4.01 35.83
N ASN A 578 12.79 -3.73 36.65
CA ASN A 578 12.74 -2.80 37.78
C ASN A 578 12.70 -1.30 37.39
N ASP A 579 12.93 -0.97 36.11
CA ASP A 579 12.95 0.44 35.64
C ASP A 579 11.61 0.92 35.05
N LYS A 580 10.63 0.01 34.89
CA LYS A 580 9.33 0.29 34.23
C LYS A 580 8.34 1.06 35.12
N PHE A 581 8.45 0.95 36.44
CA PHE A 581 7.48 1.55 37.37
C PHE A 581 8.11 1.93 38.72
N PHE A 582 8.13 3.24 39.04
CA PHE A 582 8.75 3.78 40.26
C PHE A 582 7.69 4.26 41.27
N LYS A 583 7.76 3.79 42.52
CA LYS A 583 6.91 4.24 43.63
C LYS A 583 7.70 4.21 44.94
N ASN A 584 7.73 5.32 45.65
CA ASN A 584 8.29 5.42 46.99
C ASN A 584 7.37 6.31 47.84
N ALA A 585 6.82 5.75 48.92
CA ALA A 585 5.89 6.40 49.84
C ALA A 585 6.51 7.60 50.58
N ASP A 586 7.79 7.51 50.93
CA ASP A 586 8.52 8.55 51.67
C ASP A 586 9.64 9.13 50.80
N ASP A 587 9.27 9.56 49.60
CA ASP A 587 10.23 10.10 48.62
C ASP A 587 10.82 11.44 49.12
N PRO A 588 12.12 11.49 49.48
CA PRO A 588 12.75 12.68 50.07
C PRO A 588 12.87 13.84 49.08
N ARG A 589 12.54 13.62 47.81
CA ARG A 589 12.53 14.65 46.76
C ARG A 589 11.27 15.50 46.79
N VAL A 590 10.23 15.06 47.47
CA VAL A 590 8.90 15.70 47.50
C VAL A 590 8.87 16.72 48.63
N THR A 591 8.49 17.96 48.33
CA THR A 591 8.37 19.02 49.36
C THR A 591 7.12 18.82 50.22
N ALA A 592 6.97 19.50 51.36
CA ALA A 592 5.76 19.44 52.17
C ALA A 592 4.53 19.98 51.40
N THR A 593 4.67 21.09 50.69
CA THR A 593 3.63 21.58 49.75
C THR A 593 3.40 20.55 48.65
N GLY A 594 4.46 19.95 48.11
CA GLY A 594 4.37 18.89 47.11
C GLY A 594 3.57 17.67 47.57
N ARG A 595 3.75 17.23 48.82
CA ARG A 595 2.97 16.15 49.44
C ARG A 595 1.49 16.52 49.52
N PHE A 596 1.17 17.75 49.91
CA PHE A 596 -0.21 18.22 49.91
C PHE A 596 -0.83 18.24 48.49
N LEU A 597 -0.10 18.76 47.51
CA LEU A 597 -0.55 18.84 46.12
C LEU A 597 -0.80 17.45 45.52
N ARG A 598 0.10 16.48 45.74
CA ARG A 598 -0.05 15.08 45.27
C ARG A 598 -1.20 14.36 45.95
N LYS A 599 -1.34 14.52 47.27
CA LYS A 599 -2.42 13.93 48.07
C LYS A 599 -3.80 14.41 47.62
N THR A 600 -3.89 15.64 47.15
CA THR A 600 -5.13 16.25 46.64
C THR A 600 -5.24 16.17 45.11
N SER A 601 -4.24 15.63 44.42
CA SER A 601 -4.09 15.66 42.95
C SER A 601 -4.14 17.06 42.32
N LEU A 602 -3.95 18.11 43.13
CA LEU A 602 -3.91 19.49 42.65
C LEU A 602 -2.70 19.73 41.76
N ASP A 603 -1.62 18.94 41.89
CA ASP A 603 -0.44 19.06 41.04
C ASP A 603 -0.72 18.76 39.56
N GLU A 604 -1.80 18.06 39.23
CA GLU A 604 -2.16 17.68 37.87
C GLU A 604 -3.08 18.70 37.16
N PHE A 605 -3.57 19.72 37.85
CA PHE A 605 -4.48 20.74 37.30
C PHE A 605 -3.93 21.48 36.06
N PRO A 606 -2.62 21.77 35.95
CA PRO A 606 -2.07 22.34 34.72
C PRO A 606 -2.25 21.45 33.47
N GLN A 607 -2.48 20.14 33.62
CA GLN A 607 -2.74 19.22 32.50
C GLN A 607 -4.05 19.53 31.75
N PHE A 608 -4.99 20.26 32.34
CA PHE A 608 -6.17 20.74 31.62
C PHE A 608 -5.79 21.61 30.40
N TRP A 609 -4.62 22.26 30.44
CA TRP A 609 -4.06 22.92 29.25
C TRP A 609 -3.74 21.92 28.13
N ASN A 610 -3.12 20.78 28.46
CA ASN A 610 -2.82 19.71 27.50
C ASN A 610 -4.09 19.12 26.88
N VAL A 611 -5.17 19.00 27.66
CA VAL A 611 -6.48 18.59 27.15
C VAL A 611 -7.05 19.66 26.22
N LEU A 612 -6.99 20.93 26.59
CA LEU A 612 -7.51 22.02 25.77
C LEU A 612 -6.82 22.09 24.40
N ILE A 613 -5.49 21.94 24.33
CA ILE A 613 -4.74 21.97 23.07
C ILE A 613 -4.79 20.66 22.27
N GLY A 614 -5.30 19.58 22.87
CA GLY A 614 -5.56 18.30 22.19
C GLY A 614 -4.45 17.25 22.26
N ASP A 615 -3.42 17.49 23.08
CA ASP A 615 -2.36 16.50 23.37
C ASP A 615 -2.89 15.35 24.23
N MET A 616 -3.81 15.67 25.15
CA MET A 616 -4.47 14.75 26.07
C MET A 616 -5.99 14.80 25.92
N SER A 617 -6.67 13.85 26.55
CA SER A 617 -8.12 13.83 26.79
C SER A 617 -8.40 13.89 28.29
N LEU A 618 -9.63 14.18 28.71
CA LEU A 618 -10.01 14.08 30.13
C LEU A 618 -9.88 12.63 30.60
N VAL A 619 -10.38 11.70 29.79
CA VAL A 619 -10.33 10.25 30.05
C VAL A 619 -9.55 9.56 28.96
N GLY A 620 -8.58 8.73 29.34
CA GLY A 620 -7.68 8.06 28.41
C GLY A 620 -6.70 7.14 29.13
N THR A 621 -5.78 6.57 28.37
CA THR A 621 -4.70 5.72 28.90
C THR A 621 -3.65 6.58 29.63
N ARG A 622 -2.82 5.98 30.49
CA ARG A 622 -1.73 6.73 31.12
C ARG A 622 -0.67 7.10 30.07
N PRO A 623 -0.15 8.35 30.04
CA PRO A 623 0.96 8.72 29.17
C PRO A 623 2.29 8.12 29.67
N PRO A 624 2.90 7.15 28.95
CA PRO A 624 4.17 6.57 29.37
C PRO A 624 5.36 7.52 29.11
N THR A 625 6.48 7.26 29.79
CA THR A 625 7.78 7.81 29.40
C THR A 625 8.33 7.07 28.19
N PHE A 626 9.29 7.70 27.50
CA PHE A 626 10.05 7.03 26.44
C PHE A 626 10.87 5.84 26.96
N ASN A 627 11.41 5.91 28.18
CA ASN A 627 12.11 4.77 28.79
C ASN A 627 11.19 3.58 29.00
N GLU A 628 9.95 3.81 29.46
CA GLU A 628 8.93 2.75 29.56
C GLU A 628 8.67 2.13 28.18
N ILE A 629 8.42 2.92 27.14
CA ILE A 629 8.18 2.40 25.77
C ILE A 629 9.36 1.59 25.26
N ASN A 630 10.60 2.04 25.48
CA ASN A 630 11.80 1.34 25.02
C ASN A 630 11.97 -0.04 25.65
N SER A 631 11.35 -0.27 26.80
CA SER A 631 11.34 -1.53 27.52
C SER A 631 10.12 -2.39 27.22
N TYR A 632 9.26 -1.97 26.28
CA TYR A 632 8.11 -2.77 25.86
C TYR A 632 8.58 -4.00 25.09
N GLU A 633 8.55 -5.13 25.76
CA GLU A 633 8.83 -6.42 25.16
C GLU A 633 7.64 -6.86 24.32
N LEU A 634 7.94 -7.47 23.17
CA LEU A 634 6.92 -8.14 22.35
C LEU A 634 6.60 -9.53 22.90
N GLU A 635 7.53 -10.09 23.68
CA GLU A 635 7.37 -11.38 24.33
C GLU A 635 6.97 -11.15 25.78
N ILE A 636 5.82 -11.72 26.16
CA ILE A 636 5.59 -12.50 27.37
C ILE A 636 4.08 -12.78 27.41
N GLU A 637 3.75 -14.03 27.09
CA GLU A 637 2.88 -14.83 27.95
C GLU A 637 1.55 -14.21 28.42
N TYR A 638 0.76 -13.70 27.48
CA TYR A 638 -0.70 -13.63 27.67
C TYR A 638 -1.36 -14.48 26.59
N HIS A 639 -2.08 -15.52 27.02
CA HIS A 639 -2.80 -16.49 26.20
C HIS A 639 -3.93 -15.90 25.31
N ASP A 640 -4.00 -14.59 25.07
CA ASP A 640 -5.08 -13.95 24.30
C ASP A 640 -4.52 -12.84 23.40
N GLU A 641 -4.88 -12.89 22.12
CA GLU A 641 -4.39 -12.12 20.98
C GLU A 641 -4.68 -10.60 21.03
N ARG A 642 -4.93 -10.02 22.22
CA ARG A 642 -5.55 -8.69 22.37
C ARG A 642 -4.80 -7.73 23.31
N TYR A 643 -3.68 -8.15 23.89
CA TYR A 643 -3.05 -7.43 25.02
C TYR A 643 -1.54 -7.21 24.82
N THR A 644 -1.15 -6.11 24.17
CA THR A 644 0.24 -5.62 24.19
C THR A 644 0.30 -4.24 24.82
N GLU A 645 1.44 -3.93 25.42
CA GLU A 645 1.76 -2.62 25.99
C GLU A 645 1.70 -1.52 24.92
N TRP A 646 1.99 -1.85 23.66
CA TRP A 646 1.89 -0.95 22.52
C TRP A 646 0.43 -0.54 22.20
N ASN A 647 -0.55 -1.44 22.38
CA ASN A 647 -1.96 -1.20 22.05
C ASN A 647 -2.67 -0.15 22.91
N ARG A 648 -1.98 0.48 23.86
CA ARG A 648 -2.51 1.63 24.63
C ARG A 648 -2.21 2.98 23.98
N LEU A 649 -1.34 3.00 22.96
CA LEU A 649 -0.80 4.21 22.34
C LEU A 649 -1.67 4.69 21.16
N ASP A 650 -2.61 3.90 20.69
CA ASP A 650 -3.60 4.28 19.66
C ASP A 650 -4.77 5.10 20.23
N VAL A 651 -4.79 5.34 21.55
CA VAL A 651 -5.71 6.22 22.27
C VAL A 651 -4.97 7.47 22.76
N ARG A 652 -5.65 8.63 22.78
CA ARG A 652 -5.09 9.81 23.46
C ARG A 652 -4.94 9.54 24.97
N PRO A 653 -3.80 9.91 25.58
CA PRO A 653 -3.64 9.78 27.03
C PRO A 653 -4.62 10.66 27.79
N GLY A 654 -5.01 10.22 28.98
CA GLY A 654 -5.99 10.87 29.85
C GLY A 654 -5.39 11.55 31.07
N ILE A 655 -6.03 12.61 31.57
CA ILE A 655 -5.80 13.08 32.95
C ILE A 655 -6.24 11.98 33.93
N THR A 656 -7.42 11.41 33.68
CA THR A 656 -7.97 10.26 34.40
C THR A 656 -8.21 9.07 33.46
N GLY A 657 -8.57 7.94 34.03
CA GLY A 657 -8.64 6.65 33.35
C GLY A 657 -8.98 5.54 34.34
N LEU A 658 -9.17 4.33 33.81
CA LEU A 658 -9.68 3.21 34.60
C LEU A 658 -8.75 2.84 35.77
N TRP A 659 -7.44 2.88 35.54
CA TRP A 659 -6.46 2.59 36.59
C TRP A 659 -6.45 3.66 37.69
N GLN A 660 -6.60 4.96 37.35
CA GLN A 660 -6.67 6.03 38.36
C GLN A 660 -7.89 5.84 39.27
N VAL A 661 -8.99 5.33 38.71
CA VAL A 661 -10.29 5.19 39.37
C VAL A 661 -10.38 3.93 40.22
N ASN A 662 -9.68 2.85 39.85
CA ASN A 662 -9.65 1.58 40.59
C ASN A 662 -8.51 1.48 41.62
N GLY A 663 -7.87 2.62 41.96
CA GLY A 663 -6.99 2.76 43.13
C GLY A 663 -5.51 2.89 42.80
N ARG A 664 -4.99 4.13 42.72
CA ARG A 664 -3.55 4.45 42.54
C ARG A 664 -2.62 3.80 43.58
N SER A 665 -3.12 3.59 44.80
CA SER A 665 -2.36 3.00 45.92
C SER A 665 -2.31 1.47 45.87
N ASN A 666 -3.36 0.82 45.37
CA ASN A 666 -3.54 -0.64 45.43
C ASN A 666 -2.91 -1.39 44.25
N VAL A 667 -2.68 -0.70 43.13
CA VAL A 667 -1.96 -1.26 41.98
C VAL A 667 -0.47 -1.39 42.34
N ARG A 668 0.06 -2.62 42.23
CA ARG A 668 1.42 -2.96 42.64
C ARG A 668 2.34 -3.31 41.46
N THR A 669 1.79 -3.65 40.31
CA THR A 669 2.58 -4.05 39.12
C THR A 669 2.27 -3.20 37.90
N PHE A 670 3.23 -3.09 36.98
CA PHE A 670 3.03 -2.41 35.70
C PHE A 670 2.00 -3.14 34.82
N ALA A 671 1.98 -4.47 34.87
CA ALA A 671 1.03 -5.31 34.14
C ALA A 671 -0.44 -4.99 34.50
N GLU A 672 -0.74 -4.75 35.78
CA GLU A 672 -2.06 -4.30 36.22
C GLU A 672 -2.46 -2.96 35.59
N VAL A 673 -1.53 -2.01 35.48
CA VAL A 673 -1.77 -0.71 34.81
C VAL A 673 -2.11 -0.91 33.34
N VAL A 674 -1.34 -1.75 32.65
CA VAL A 674 -1.55 -2.08 31.23
C VAL A 674 -2.91 -2.75 31.04
N ASN A 675 -3.30 -3.68 31.91
CA ASN A 675 -4.60 -4.35 31.86
C ASN A 675 -5.76 -3.36 31.96
N TYR A 676 -5.70 -2.39 32.89
CA TYR A 676 -6.71 -1.35 32.99
C TYR A 676 -6.77 -0.43 31.75
N ASP A 677 -5.62 -0.07 31.18
CA ASP A 677 -5.57 0.75 29.96
C ASP A 677 -6.20 0.00 28.77
N ILE A 678 -5.96 -1.30 28.66
CA ILE A 678 -6.55 -2.15 27.60
C ILE A 678 -8.04 -2.38 27.84
N GLU A 679 -8.46 -2.61 29.08
CA GLU A 679 -9.88 -2.75 29.44
C GLU A 679 -10.66 -1.47 29.13
N TYR A 680 -10.08 -0.31 29.45
CA TYR A 680 -10.64 0.98 29.04
C TYR A 680 -10.82 1.08 27.53
N ARG A 681 -9.79 0.70 26.75
CA ARG A 681 -9.85 0.67 25.28
C ARG A 681 -11.01 -0.19 24.79
N LYS A 682 -11.16 -1.41 25.33
CA LYS A 682 -12.21 -2.36 24.91
C LYS A 682 -13.62 -1.87 25.24
N ASN A 683 -13.81 -1.28 26.43
CA ASN A 683 -15.12 -0.88 26.94
C ASN A 683 -15.48 0.57 26.61
N TRP A 684 -14.65 1.26 25.81
CA TRP A 684 -14.80 2.68 25.59
C TRP A 684 -16.13 3.01 24.92
N SER A 685 -16.82 3.97 25.52
CA SER A 685 -17.95 4.70 24.94
C SER A 685 -18.00 6.08 25.58
N VAL A 686 -18.69 7.03 24.95
CA VAL A 686 -18.88 8.37 25.53
C VAL A 686 -19.53 8.30 26.92
N TRP A 687 -20.46 7.36 27.13
CA TRP A 687 -21.09 7.13 28.43
C TRP A 687 -20.11 6.55 29.46
N TYR A 688 -19.21 5.67 29.03
CA TYR A 688 -18.17 5.12 29.89
C TYR A 688 -17.20 6.21 30.37
N ASP A 689 -16.80 7.13 29.49
CA ASP A 689 -15.98 8.29 29.86
C ASP A 689 -16.67 9.15 30.93
N LEU A 690 -17.96 9.44 30.76
CA LEU A 690 -18.73 10.20 31.75
C LEU A 690 -18.80 9.49 33.11
N LYS A 691 -19.03 8.16 33.11
CA LYS A 691 -18.98 7.36 34.35
C LYS A 691 -17.62 7.45 35.03
N LEU A 692 -16.53 7.35 34.26
CA LEU A 692 -15.18 7.44 34.79
C LEU A 692 -14.89 8.82 35.38
N ILE A 693 -15.28 9.91 34.71
CA ILE A 693 -15.16 11.28 35.25
C ILE A 693 -15.86 11.40 36.61
N VAL A 694 -17.12 10.95 36.71
CA VAL A 694 -17.87 10.99 37.98
C VAL A 694 -17.20 10.14 39.05
N LYS A 695 -16.76 8.93 38.70
CA LYS A 695 -16.09 8.03 39.65
C LYS A 695 -14.76 8.62 40.12
N THR A 696 -14.01 9.32 39.27
CA THR A 696 -12.79 10.06 39.65
C THR A 696 -13.10 11.13 40.70
N VAL A 697 -14.15 11.92 40.51
CA VAL A 697 -14.56 12.95 41.48
C VAL A 697 -14.90 12.32 42.83
N ILE A 698 -15.66 11.21 42.84
CA ILE A 698 -16.01 10.48 44.06
C ILE A 698 -14.76 9.95 44.77
N VAL A 699 -13.83 9.34 44.01
CA VAL A 699 -12.59 8.76 44.56
C VAL A 699 -11.69 9.82 45.21
N LEU A 700 -11.68 11.07 44.69
CA LEU A 700 -10.92 12.17 45.31
C LEU A 700 -11.45 12.58 46.70
N PHE A 701 -12.72 12.34 46.99
CA PHE A 701 -13.32 12.62 48.30
C PHE A 701 -13.22 11.44 49.28
N ASP A 702 -12.96 10.22 48.81
CA ASP A 702 -12.78 9.06 49.68
C ASP A 702 -11.41 9.07 50.37
N LYS A 703 -11.39 8.99 51.71
CA LYS A 703 -10.16 9.00 52.52
C LYS A 703 -9.30 7.75 52.31
N ARG A 704 -9.86 6.65 51.79
CA ARG A 704 -9.17 5.35 51.63
C ARG A 704 -8.26 5.25 50.39
N ASN A 705 -8.41 6.15 49.42
CA ASN A 705 -7.72 6.10 48.12
C ASN A 705 -6.75 7.27 47.87
N LYS A 706 -6.41 8.03 48.92
CA LYS A 706 -5.49 9.17 48.80
C LYS A 706 -4.09 8.65 48.49
N ALA A 707 -3.50 9.17 47.42
CA ALA A 707 -2.12 8.85 47.02
C ALA A 707 -1.17 9.08 48.20
N VAL A 708 -0.29 8.10 48.44
CA VAL A 708 0.88 8.25 49.31
C VAL A 708 1.91 9.08 48.57
#